data_AF-A0A150THA5-F1
#
_entry.id   AF-A0A150THA5-F1
#
_cell.length_a   1.000
_cell.length_b   1.000
_cell.length_c   1.000
_cell.angle_alpha   90.00
_cell.angle_beta   90.00
_cell.angle_gamma   90.00
#
_symmetry.space_group_name_H-M   'P 1'
#
loop_
_entity.id
_entity.type
_entity.pdbx_description
1 polymer ?
#
loop_
_entity_poly.entity_id
_entity_poly.type
_entity_poly.pdbx_seq_one_letter_code
_entity_poly.pdbx_strand_id
1 'polypeptide(L)'
;MPVYELSVDGTLVREAEKVVSLAGREFPTLVMRWESRLFDQPWVTTLVLDYVIALPPLIVGQATFNEVRIAAFTGRAGTKFMYFGTEMSASVPRIAPEMENAVAPSELYQEFRLDEQTCPIPYLKLIQVSPRIYGEGLQNYYSPPIKVERYDGVASPELIADFFPKVVANLEPVKGTTLVDPAQGFWTGARFLGATAIAILRQGRVVGLHRRTGKTDKDPIPPEVKRRDPRLDVRADWVAVDVGAASTVVAVRGERGGAEFVRIGADGPVRVSADNENPSEVAFEALARTTKAWRDRVILPLTRWGDVLVGHAARDMRLRPGEGAHERAAASLPALALLRERTERGEPFRLRGRSDPDTTEALKKPAPPFIDEEGIGAHDPFDPLELYAYYVGLHLNQRSRGISTRYAITMPTGWSPERRASVLIAFRRGLFRSLPAGLCEYHDLEGLKVVDAGPSAIAYAVQAFRMFGIQPRDGGVPFCVIDAGASEAGIAFGLLRSAKAHEAAQGLERMVEYLDPAAIPWLGGERLLHRLAYRVYAASQAEMRERRIPFERPPEESPLGDAEALFAPSPDARANAWALKELLRPLLEGGPSAPVAEQLALVGLDGESSVVPLSIDRGALSGAIDGWFRDAIDVFRQHLAGAVAKIGREPDPYQGLRILLAGRLGMNPRFAELLAGVLPAGVQLHRFKEPDKANLGAPTVKMATALGALSLRFDRIGAALRAEKRDAFRYRVGRARHGQLADVLDPSVDYDAWREMGACLKPEIEVLFMAAEDEGEVAADDPRVRRAVCALGRDAVGQRLYIRAVGPARAEVSVGPPGGEPSASAVCWSVDLQSGAAEKTSG
;
A
#
# COMPACT_ATOMS: atom_id res chain seq x y z
N MET A 1 12.95 -36.12 -40.20
CA MET A 1 13.88 -34.98 -39.99
C MET A 1 14.24 -34.93 -38.52
N PRO A 2 15.46 -34.52 -38.13
CA PRO A 2 15.85 -34.46 -36.73
C PRO A 2 15.12 -33.32 -35.99
N VAL A 3 14.95 -33.49 -34.69
CA VAL A 3 14.52 -32.42 -33.78
C VAL A 3 15.77 -31.67 -33.34
N TYR A 4 15.78 -30.34 -33.46
CA TYR A 4 16.84 -29.49 -32.94
C TYR A 4 16.25 -28.28 -32.19
N GLU A 5 16.83 -27.99 -31.03
CA GLU A 5 16.57 -26.80 -30.23
C GLU A 5 17.23 -25.56 -30.86
N LEU A 6 16.74 -24.37 -30.52
CA LEU A 6 17.48 -23.12 -30.72
C LEU A 6 17.36 -22.24 -29.46
N SER A 7 18.48 -21.64 -29.08
CA SER A 7 18.74 -21.16 -27.72
C SER A 7 18.46 -19.67 -27.52
N VAL A 8 18.15 -19.31 -26.27
CA VAL A 8 18.00 -17.91 -25.85
C VAL A 8 19.37 -17.35 -25.47
N ASP A 9 20.12 -16.83 -26.44
CA ASP A 9 21.33 -16.05 -26.14
C ASP A 9 20.93 -14.67 -25.57
N GLY A 10 20.88 -14.60 -24.24
CA GLY A 10 20.59 -13.39 -23.48
C GLY A 10 21.66 -12.30 -23.59
N THR A 11 22.71 -12.46 -24.38
CA THR A 11 23.71 -11.43 -24.68
C THR A 11 23.24 -10.57 -25.86
N LEU A 12 22.75 -11.20 -26.93
CA LEU A 12 22.25 -10.54 -28.14
C LEU A 12 20.99 -9.70 -27.88
N VAL A 13 20.12 -10.15 -26.97
CA VAL A 13 18.94 -9.37 -26.53
C VAL A 13 19.40 -8.08 -25.82
N ARG A 14 20.35 -8.18 -24.89
CA ARG A 14 20.91 -7.03 -24.17
C ARG A 14 21.71 -6.08 -25.07
N GLU A 15 22.26 -6.57 -26.18
CA GLU A 15 22.89 -5.73 -27.20
C GLU A 15 21.85 -4.92 -28.00
N ALA A 16 20.73 -5.54 -28.39
CA ALA A 16 19.61 -4.82 -29.02
C ALA A 16 18.99 -3.77 -28.06
N GLU A 17 18.79 -4.11 -26.79
CA GLU A 17 18.27 -3.17 -25.77
C GLU A 17 19.21 -1.96 -25.56
N LYS A 18 20.53 -2.16 -25.61
CA LYS A 18 21.53 -1.08 -25.60
C LYS A 18 21.46 -0.16 -26.81
N VAL A 19 21.22 -0.70 -28.01
CA VAL A 19 21.17 0.08 -29.26
C VAL A 19 19.91 0.94 -29.37
N VAL A 20 18.79 0.50 -28.79
CA VAL A 20 17.48 1.20 -28.91
C VAL A 20 17.23 2.22 -27.78
N SER A 21 18.06 2.25 -26.72
CA SER A 21 18.00 3.26 -25.65
C SER A 21 16.61 3.43 -25.01
N LEU A 22 16.02 2.34 -24.53
CA LEU A 22 14.65 2.25 -23.99
C LEU A 22 14.43 2.94 -22.60
N ALA A 23 15.19 3.99 -22.30
CA ALA A 23 15.05 4.75 -21.06
C ALA A 23 13.84 5.70 -21.12
N GLY A 24 12.75 5.35 -20.43
CA GLY A 24 11.67 6.29 -20.10
C GLY A 24 10.42 6.30 -21.00
N ARG A 25 9.97 5.15 -21.52
CA ARG A 25 8.62 5.00 -22.13
C ARG A 25 7.91 3.72 -21.65
N GLU A 26 6.58 3.80 -21.52
CA GLU A 26 5.77 2.91 -20.67
C GLU A 26 4.79 1.98 -21.41
N PHE A 27 4.92 1.84 -22.74
CA PHE A 27 3.97 1.06 -23.56
C PHE A 27 4.42 -0.40 -23.80
N PRO A 28 3.49 -1.33 -24.06
CA PRO A 28 3.81 -2.71 -24.39
C PRO A 28 4.36 -2.83 -25.81
N THR A 29 5.68 -2.90 -25.91
CA THR A 29 6.43 -2.90 -27.17
C THR A 29 6.31 -4.21 -27.94
N LEU A 30 5.76 -4.18 -29.16
CA LEU A 30 5.68 -5.34 -30.04
C LEU A 30 6.84 -5.30 -31.05
N VAL A 31 7.86 -6.14 -30.83
CA VAL A 31 9.08 -6.21 -31.67
C VAL A 31 8.99 -7.40 -32.62
N MET A 32 9.08 -7.14 -33.92
CA MET A 32 9.11 -8.18 -34.97
C MET A 32 10.42 -8.09 -35.74
N ARG A 33 11.20 -9.17 -35.80
CA ARG A 33 12.42 -9.27 -36.63
C ARG A 33 12.33 -10.47 -37.56
N TRP A 34 12.33 -10.24 -38.87
CA TRP A 34 12.35 -11.31 -39.87
C TRP A 34 13.49 -11.13 -40.87
N GLU A 35 13.88 -12.22 -41.52
CA GLU A 35 14.69 -12.16 -42.74
C GLU A 35 13.84 -12.38 -43.98
N SER A 36 14.21 -11.71 -45.06
CA SER A 36 13.64 -11.90 -46.40
C SER A 36 14.75 -12.21 -47.40
N ARG A 37 14.43 -12.91 -48.48
CA ARG A 37 15.32 -13.05 -49.63
C ARG A 37 14.92 -12.11 -50.75
N LEU A 38 15.91 -11.39 -51.26
CA LEU A 38 15.78 -10.56 -52.45
C LEU A 38 17.05 -10.74 -53.28
N PHE A 39 16.87 -11.18 -54.54
CA PHE A 39 17.94 -11.57 -55.45
C PHE A 39 18.92 -12.61 -54.87
N ASP A 40 18.36 -13.69 -54.29
CA ASP A 40 19.06 -14.81 -53.63
C ASP A 40 20.05 -14.46 -52.51
N GLN A 41 19.98 -13.23 -51.98
CA GLN A 41 20.70 -12.80 -50.78
C GLN A 41 19.72 -12.60 -49.61
N PRO A 42 20.12 -12.92 -48.36
CA PRO A 42 19.32 -12.69 -47.16
C PRO A 42 19.42 -11.24 -46.67
N TRP A 43 18.32 -10.71 -46.12
CA TRP A 43 18.23 -9.34 -45.61
C TRP A 43 17.39 -9.31 -44.32
N VAL A 44 17.86 -8.63 -43.28
CA VAL A 44 17.16 -8.49 -41.98
C VAL A 44 16.26 -7.25 -41.98
N THR A 45 15.04 -7.38 -41.46
CA THR A 45 14.14 -6.26 -41.10
C THR A 45 13.73 -6.40 -39.64
N THR A 46 13.75 -5.30 -38.88
CA THR A 46 13.23 -5.22 -37.51
C THR A 46 12.23 -4.07 -37.42
N LEU A 47 11.08 -4.30 -36.79
CA LEU A 47 9.97 -3.37 -36.69
C LEU A 47 9.49 -3.34 -35.23
N VAL A 48 9.07 -2.16 -34.77
CA VAL A 48 8.59 -1.91 -33.40
C VAL A 48 7.23 -1.22 -33.49
N LEU A 49 6.23 -1.75 -32.79
CA LEU A 49 4.87 -1.20 -32.76
C LEU A 49 4.41 -0.95 -31.32
N ASP A 50 3.91 0.26 -31.08
CA ASP A 50 3.10 0.65 -29.93
C ASP A 50 1.63 0.73 -30.39
N TYR A 51 0.65 0.25 -29.61
CA TYR A 51 -0.76 0.25 -30.06
C TYR A 51 -1.79 0.44 -28.93
N VAL A 52 -2.79 1.27 -29.22
CA VAL A 52 -4.12 1.30 -28.56
C VAL A 52 -5.14 1.76 -29.61
N ILE A 53 -6.29 1.07 -29.72
CA ILE A 53 -7.48 1.63 -30.40
C ILE A 53 -8.58 1.75 -29.35
N ALA A 54 -8.96 2.99 -29.03
CA ALA A 54 -10.07 3.31 -28.15
C ALA A 54 -10.93 4.37 -28.83
N LEU A 55 -12.12 3.98 -29.29
CA LEU A 55 -13.03 4.90 -29.99
C LEU A 55 -13.66 5.89 -28.99
N PRO A 56 -13.67 7.20 -29.27
CA PRO A 56 -14.42 8.17 -28.47
C PRO A 56 -15.96 7.98 -28.64
N PRO A 57 -16.79 8.39 -27.67
CA PRO A 57 -18.23 8.50 -27.87
C PRO A 57 -18.54 9.56 -28.94
N LEU A 58 -19.62 9.40 -29.71
CA LEU A 58 -19.99 10.34 -30.78
C LEU A 58 -20.07 11.79 -30.27
N ILE A 59 -19.43 12.71 -30.99
CA ILE A 59 -19.41 14.14 -30.65
C ILE A 59 -20.85 14.68 -30.68
N VAL A 60 -21.25 15.40 -29.64
CA VAL A 60 -22.63 15.90 -29.48
C VAL A 60 -23.00 16.81 -30.66
N GLY A 61 -23.93 16.35 -31.50
CA GLY A 61 -24.34 17.00 -32.74
C GLY A 61 -24.03 16.21 -34.02
N GLN A 62 -23.14 15.21 -33.98
CA GLN A 62 -22.92 14.25 -35.07
C GLN A 62 -23.75 12.97 -34.85
N ALA A 63 -24.36 12.47 -35.93
CA ALA A 63 -25.33 11.36 -35.86
C ALA A 63 -24.71 9.95 -35.98
N THR A 64 -23.48 9.84 -36.50
CA THR A 64 -23.02 8.61 -37.19
C THR A 64 -21.56 8.22 -36.96
N PHE A 65 -20.61 9.17 -37.01
CA PHE A 65 -19.17 8.84 -37.01
C PHE A 65 -18.30 9.94 -36.36
N ASN A 66 -17.20 9.55 -35.68
CA ASN A 66 -16.13 10.45 -35.24
C ASN A 66 -14.85 10.19 -36.03
N GLU A 67 -14.08 11.24 -36.33
CA GLU A 67 -12.73 11.11 -36.86
C GLU A 67 -11.80 10.33 -35.90
N VAL A 68 -11.08 9.33 -36.42
CA VAL A 68 -10.10 8.51 -35.67
C VAL A 68 -8.72 8.66 -36.31
N ARG A 69 -7.68 8.79 -35.48
CA ARG A 69 -6.30 8.99 -35.90
C ARG A 69 -5.42 7.85 -35.38
N ILE A 70 -4.54 7.34 -36.23
CA ILE A 70 -3.70 6.18 -35.93
C ILE A 70 -2.25 6.51 -36.31
N ALA A 71 -1.33 6.39 -35.34
CA ALA A 71 0.10 6.58 -35.57
C ALA A 71 0.81 5.23 -35.79
N ALA A 72 1.71 5.15 -36.76
CA ALA A 72 2.55 3.98 -37.03
C ALA A 72 4.03 4.38 -37.17
N PHE A 73 4.93 3.57 -36.62
CA PHE A 73 6.38 3.75 -36.77
C PHE A 73 6.85 3.21 -38.13
N THR A 74 7.36 4.08 -38.99
CA THR A 74 7.88 3.69 -40.32
C THR A 74 9.30 4.21 -40.59
N GLY A 75 9.91 4.88 -39.60
CA GLY A 75 11.23 5.48 -39.74
C GLY A 75 11.23 6.58 -40.81
N ARG A 76 12.02 6.37 -41.87
CA ARG A 76 12.10 7.27 -43.05
C ARG A 76 11.33 6.77 -44.28
N ALA A 77 10.63 5.64 -44.19
CA ALA A 77 9.85 5.08 -45.30
C ALA A 77 8.37 5.50 -45.18
N GLY A 78 7.95 6.49 -45.98
CA GLY A 78 6.59 7.02 -45.91
C GLY A 78 5.55 6.19 -46.67
N THR A 79 4.48 5.78 -45.97
CA THR A 79 3.27 5.16 -46.55
C THR A 79 2.17 6.21 -46.74
N LYS A 80 1.50 6.20 -47.89
CA LYS A 80 0.39 7.14 -48.18
C LYS A 80 -0.97 6.67 -47.64
N PHE A 81 -1.16 5.35 -47.50
CA PHE A 81 -2.44 4.74 -47.17
C PHE A 81 -2.32 3.62 -46.13
N MET A 82 -3.36 3.45 -45.30
CA MET A 82 -3.56 2.36 -44.34
C MET A 82 -4.98 1.78 -44.49
N TYR A 83 -5.16 0.47 -44.24
CA TYR A 83 -6.41 -0.25 -44.50
C TYR A 83 -6.86 -1.12 -43.31
N PHE A 84 -8.19 -1.30 -43.18
CA PHE A 84 -8.84 -2.28 -42.31
C PHE A 84 -9.64 -3.30 -43.14
N GLY A 85 -9.94 -4.48 -42.60
CA GLY A 85 -10.79 -5.45 -43.32
C GLY A 85 -11.20 -6.68 -42.52
N THR A 86 -12.45 -7.10 -42.72
CA THR A 86 -13.05 -8.32 -42.17
C THR A 86 -13.21 -9.39 -43.25
N GLU A 87 -12.68 -10.59 -43.00
CA GLU A 87 -12.68 -11.76 -43.89
C GLU A 87 -11.95 -11.60 -45.24
N MET A 88 -11.68 -12.74 -45.90
CA MET A 88 -11.05 -12.81 -47.23
C MET A 88 -11.78 -13.84 -48.09
N SER A 89 -12.88 -13.42 -48.73
CA SER A 89 -13.48 -14.16 -49.85
C SER A 89 -13.08 -13.50 -51.17
N ALA A 90 -12.75 -14.30 -52.18
CA ALA A 90 -12.44 -13.81 -53.52
C ALA A 90 -13.67 -13.30 -54.30
N SER A 91 -14.89 -13.56 -53.81
CA SER A 91 -16.16 -13.18 -54.47
C SER A 91 -16.82 -11.92 -53.90
N VAL A 92 -16.28 -11.32 -52.85
CA VAL A 92 -16.83 -10.08 -52.26
C VAL A 92 -16.11 -8.86 -52.86
N PRO A 93 -16.84 -7.84 -53.37
CA PRO A 93 -16.22 -6.61 -53.86
C PRO A 93 -15.38 -5.93 -52.78
N ARG A 94 -14.18 -5.46 -53.14
CA ARG A 94 -13.31 -4.71 -52.23
C ARG A 94 -13.89 -3.32 -52.01
N ILE A 95 -14.44 -3.09 -50.83
CA ILE A 95 -14.84 -1.77 -50.33
C ILE A 95 -13.93 -1.44 -49.12
N ALA A 96 -13.74 -0.16 -48.85
CA ALA A 96 -12.69 0.44 -48.01
C ALA A 96 -12.79 0.07 -46.49
N PRO A 97 -11.95 0.58 -45.55
CA PRO A 97 -11.34 1.92 -45.54
C PRO A 97 -9.98 2.05 -46.21
N GLU A 98 -9.74 3.19 -46.85
CA GLU A 98 -8.45 3.64 -47.38
C GLU A 98 -8.11 4.96 -46.68
N MET A 99 -7.36 4.88 -45.59
CA MET A 99 -7.02 6.03 -44.74
C MET A 99 -5.84 6.78 -45.34
N GLU A 100 -6.04 8.02 -45.78
CA GLU A 100 -4.96 8.86 -46.30
C GLU A 100 -4.11 9.48 -45.16
N ASN A 101 -2.81 9.60 -45.40
CA ASN A 101 -1.83 10.15 -44.46
C ASN A 101 -2.04 11.66 -44.24
N ALA A 102 -2.28 12.05 -42.98
CA ALA A 102 -2.82 13.36 -42.61
C ALA A 102 -1.74 14.36 -42.13
N VAL A 103 -0.74 14.61 -42.99
CA VAL A 103 0.27 15.69 -42.86
C VAL A 103 1.37 15.45 -41.79
N ALA A 104 2.02 14.28 -41.82
CA ALA A 104 3.23 14.01 -41.03
C ALA A 104 4.51 13.92 -41.91
N PRO A 105 5.54 14.78 -41.71
CA PRO A 105 6.86 14.61 -42.31
C PRO A 105 7.53 13.28 -41.91
N SER A 106 8.28 12.67 -42.84
CA SER A 106 8.73 11.27 -42.75
C SER A 106 9.99 11.06 -41.90
N GLU A 107 9.99 11.53 -40.65
CA GLU A 107 11.11 11.40 -39.70
C GLU A 107 10.64 10.77 -38.38
N LEU A 108 10.23 9.49 -38.45
CA LEU A 108 9.98 8.46 -37.39
C LEU A 108 8.58 7.83 -37.45
N TYR A 109 7.51 8.62 -37.31
CA TYR A 109 6.12 8.13 -37.23
C TYR A 109 5.21 8.82 -38.27
N GLN A 110 4.10 8.17 -38.63
CA GLN A 110 3.09 8.72 -39.54
C GLN A 110 1.66 8.56 -39.02
N GLU A 111 0.84 9.58 -39.21
CA GLU A 111 -0.55 9.65 -38.76
C GLU A 111 -1.54 9.44 -39.92
N PHE A 112 -2.44 8.48 -39.75
CA PHE A 112 -3.48 8.11 -40.73
C PHE A 112 -4.87 8.46 -40.18
N ARG A 113 -5.69 9.08 -41.01
CA ARG A 113 -7.04 9.58 -40.66
C ARG A 113 -8.13 8.64 -41.19
N LEU A 114 -9.09 8.32 -40.33
CA LEU A 114 -10.30 7.58 -40.65
C LEU A 114 -11.52 8.46 -40.34
N ASP A 115 -12.43 8.62 -41.31
CA ASP A 115 -13.64 9.43 -41.19
C ASP A 115 -14.82 8.81 -41.96
N GLU A 116 -15.98 9.47 -41.91
CA GLU A 116 -17.24 8.95 -42.47
C GLU A 116 -17.22 8.75 -43.99
N GLN A 117 -16.40 9.52 -44.72
CA GLN A 117 -16.26 9.40 -46.16
C GLN A 117 -15.31 8.26 -46.56
N THR A 118 -14.33 7.95 -45.70
CA THR A 118 -13.36 6.88 -45.92
C THR A 118 -13.78 5.54 -45.32
N CYS A 119 -14.69 5.49 -44.34
CA CYS A 119 -15.03 4.29 -43.56
C CYS A 119 -16.43 3.71 -43.84
N PRO A 120 -16.55 2.65 -44.66
CA PRO A 120 -17.84 1.95 -44.89
C PRO A 120 -18.21 0.96 -43.78
N ILE A 121 -17.36 0.77 -42.76
CA ILE A 121 -17.64 -0.06 -41.59
C ILE A 121 -18.37 0.79 -40.55
N PRO A 122 -19.55 0.38 -40.04
CA PRO A 122 -20.29 1.14 -39.03
C PRO A 122 -19.44 1.40 -37.77
N TYR A 123 -19.47 2.64 -37.27
CA TYR A 123 -18.57 3.13 -36.21
C TYR A 123 -18.43 2.18 -35.00
N LEU A 124 -19.55 1.62 -34.52
CA LEU A 124 -19.56 0.71 -33.36
C LEU A 124 -18.94 -0.68 -33.62
N LYS A 125 -18.77 -1.10 -34.89
CA LYS A 125 -18.12 -2.36 -35.25
C LYS A 125 -16.60 -2.25 -35.43
N LEU A 126 -16.04 -1.04 -35.51
CA LEU A 126 -14.59 -0.83 -35.67
C LEU A 126 -13.75 -1.47 -34.54
N ILE A 127 -14.30 -1.64 -33.32
CA ILE A 127 -13.62 -2.30 -32.21
C ILE A 127 -13.38 -3.81 -32.43
N GLN A 128 -14.01 -4.41 -33.45
CA GLN A 128 -13.96 -5.85 -33.74
C GLN A 128 -13.07 -6.19 -34.95
N VAL A 129 -12.35 -5.20 -35.51
CA VAL A 129 -11.59 -5.35 -36.76
C VAL A 129 -10.08 -5.13 -36.51
N SER A 130 -9.26 -6.11 -36.83
CA SER A 130 -7.80 -6.02 -36.68
C SER A 130 -7.14 -5.31 -37.88
N PRO A 131 -6.20 -4.37 -37.67
CA PRO A 131 -5.40 -3.78 -38.75
C PRO A 131 -4.46 -4.81 -39.37
N ARG A 132 -4.14 -4.65 -40.67
CA ARG A 132 -3.57 -5.73 -41.50
C ARG A 132 -2.57 -5.17 -42.54
N ILE A 133 -1.30 -5.57 -42.45
CA ILE A 133 -0.24 -5.21 -43.42
C ILE A 133 0.11 -6.44 -44.26
N TYR A 134 0.18 -6.24 -45.57
CA TYR A 134 0.00 -7.28 -46.58
C TYR A 134 1.37 -7.84 -47.10
N GLY A 135 1.58 -9.17 -47.03
CA GLY A 135 2.75 -10.02 -47.39
C GLY A 135 2.38 -11.54 -47.38
N GLU A 136 2.79 -12.36 -48.37
CA GLU A 136 2.11 -13.64 -48.73
C GLU A 136 2.67 -14.96 -48.17
N GLY A 137 1.77 -15.87 -47.76
CA GLY A 137 2.08 -17.28 -47.47
C GLY A 137 0.92 -18.00 -46.74
N LEU A 138 0.65 -19.26 -47.09
CA LEU A 138 -0.45 -20.04 -46.50
C LEU A 138 -0.08 -20.62 -45.12
N GLN A 139 -0.48 -19.91 -44.06
CA GLN A 139 -0.88 -20.50 -42.77
C GLN A 139 -1.94 -19.60 -42.12
N ASN A 140 -2.71 -20.14 -41.16
CA ASN A 140 -3.90 -19.48 -40.61
C ASN A 140 -3.54 -18.12 -39.99
N TYR A 141 -4.09 -17.02 -40.53
CA TYR A 141 -4.12 -15.75 -39.77
C TYR A 141 -3.54 -14.45 -40.42
N TYR A 142 -3.86 -14.07 -41.68
CA TYR A 142 -3.68 -12.71 -42.32
C TYR A 142 -2.37 -12.42 -43.17
N SER A 143 -2.40 -12.38 -44.56
CA SER A 143 -1.75 -11.39 -45.53
C SER A 143 -1.20 -11.80 -46.99
N PRO A 144 -1.02 -10.88 -48.03
CA PRO A 144 -0.30 -11.01 -49.40
C PRO A 144 0.56 -9.78 -50.01
N PRO A 145 1.44 -9.80 -51.08
CA PRO A 145 2.84 -9.20 -51.15
C PRO A 145 3.22 -7.93 -52.05
N ILE A 146 4.53 -7.52 -52.09
CA ILE A 146 5.15 -6.21 -52.59
C ILE A 146 6.54 -6.34 -53.36
N LYS A 147 7.10 -5.28 -54.04
CA LYS A 147 8.34 -5.22 -54.93
C LYS A 147 9.28 -3.95 -54.74
N VAL A 148 10.45 -3.79 -55.45
CA VAL A 148 11.69 -3.00 -55.05
C VAL A 148 12.53 -2.28 -56.18
N GLU A 149 12.99 -0.98 -56.03
CA GLU A 149 14.05 -0.21 -56.82
C GLU A 149 14.59 1.11 -56.09
N ARG A 150 15.66 1.82 -56.55
CA ARG A 150 16.57 2.83 -55.84
C ARG A 150 16.15 4.34 -55.66
N TYR A 151 16.79 5.08 -54.72
CA TYR A 151 16.77 6.56 -54.48
C TYR A 151 18.16 7.16 -54.16
N ASP A 152 18.33 8.49 -54.30
CA ASP A 152 19.57 9.25 -54.00
C ASP A 152 19.28 10.73 -53.57
N GLY A 153 19.65 11.15 -52.35
CA GLY A 153 19.43 12.52 -51.81
C GLY A 153 19.91 12.74 -50.36
N VAL A 154 20.02 14.00 -49.88
CA VAL A 154 20.70 14.38 -48.60
C VAL A 154 19.81 15.28 -47.69
N ALA A 155 19.98 15.22 -46.36
CA ALA A 155 19.13 15.85 -45.33
C ALA A 155 19.83 16.95 -44.48
N SER A 156 19.06 17.74 -43.70
CA SER A 156 19.52 18.95 -42.98
C SER A 156 19.58 18.80 -41.43
N PRO A 157 20.21 19.75 -40.69
CA PRO A 157 20.42 19.65 -39.23
C PRO A 157 19.21 19.92 -38.33
N GLU A 158 18.08 20.37 -38.87
CA GLU A 158 16.93 20.84 -38.07
C GLU A 158 16.08 19.70 -37.48
N LEU A 159 16.27 18.48 -37.99
CA LEU A 159 15.51 17.28 -37.69
C LEU A 159 15.87 16.58 -36.35
N ILE A 160 16.50 17.29 -35.39
CA ILE A 160 17.37 16.65 -34.37
C ILE A 160 17.22 17.22 -32.94
N ALA A 161 16.01 17.39 -32.37
CA ALA A 161 15.77 17.55 -30.91
C ALA A 161 14.29 17.38 -30.47
N ASP A 162 14.06 16.92 -29.23
CA ASP A 162 12.76 16.73 -28.55
C ASP A 162 12.87 17.18 -27.06
N PHE A 163 11.75 17.51 -26.41
CA PHE A 163 11.65 17.98 -25.01
C PHE A 163 10.86 17.05 -24.05
N PHE A 164 10.20 15.99 -24.54
CA PHE A 164 9.37 15.08 -23.73
C PHE A 164 10.00 14.59 -22.40
N PRO A 165 11.30 14.23 -22.32
CA PRO A 165 11.89 13.69 -21.08
C PRO A 165 11.79 14.61 -19.86
N LYS A 166 11.66 15.92 -20.06
CA LYS A 166 11.60 16.90 -18.97
C LYS A 166 10.28 16.88 -18.19
N VAL A 167 9.19 16.47 -18.83
CA VAL A 167 7.84 16.53 -18.24
C VAL A 167 7.51 15.28 -17.42
N VAL A 168 7.93 14.10 -17.89
CA VAL A 168 7.57 12.80 -17.27
C VAL A 168 8.69 12.25 -16.38
N ALA A 169 9.96 12.56 -16.69
CA ALA A 169 11.13 12.02 -16.01
C ALA A 169 12.17 13.06 -15.54
N ASN A 170 11.93 14.36 -15.82
CA ASN A 170 12.81 15.49 -15.48
C ASN A 170 14.26 15.40 -16.03
N LEU A 171 14.42 15.14 -17.33
CA LEU A 171 15.72 15.04 -18.04
C LEU A 171 15.88 16.10 -19.18
N GLU A 172 17.12 16.31 -19.66
CA GLU A 172 17.52 17.36 -20.65
C GLU A 172 17.85 16.80 -22.07
N PRO A 173 17.84 17.64 -23.15
CA PRO A 173 18.00 17.20 -24.55
C PRO A 173 19.34 17.59 -25.26
N VAL A 174 19.61 17.02 -26.45
CA VAL A 174 20.92 17.06 -27.19
C VAL A 174 20.72 17.19 -28.73
N LYS A 175 21.74 17.58 -29.55
CA LYS A 175 21.62 17.92 -31.00
C LYS A 175 22.79 17.52 -31.95
N GLY A 176 22.50 17.32 -33.26
CA GLY A 176 23.43 17.46 -34.43
C GLY A 176 23.63 16.22 -35.36
N THR A 177 24.16 16.26 -36.60
CA THR A 177 24.42 17.36 -37.60
C THR A 177 24.86 16.85 -39.02
N THR A 178 24.75 17.70 -40.07
CA THR A 178 25.60 17.75 -41.33
C THR A 178 25.26 16.84 -42.56
N LEU A 179 26.02 16.97 -43.68
CA LEU A 179 25.72 16.82 -45.14
C LEU A 179 26.87 16.04 -45.90
N VAL A 180 27.08 15.90 -47.23
CA VAL A 180 26.61 16.50 -48.54
C VAL A 180 26.71 15.48 -49.73
N ASP A 181 26.47 15.91 -50.99
CA ASP A 181 26.67 15.20 -52.30
C ASP A 181 27.38 16.13 -53.34
N PRO A 182 28.07 15.64 -54.40
CA PRO A 182 27.63 16.01 -55.77
C PRO A 182 27.91 15.02 -56.95
N ALA A 183 26.86 14.81 -57.77
CA ALA A 183 26.82 14.96 -59.26
C ALA A 183 27.17 13.82 -60.28
N GLN A 184 26.12 13.47 -61.06
CA GLN A 184 26.05 13.18 -62.52
C GLN A 184 26.50 11.83 -63.17
N GLY A 185 25.64 11.31 -64.07
CA GLY A 185 26.04 10.58 -65.30
C GLY A 185 25.59 9.11 -65.45
N PHE A 186 24.96 8.78 -66.58
CA PHE A 186 24.30 7.52 -67.06
C PHE A 186 24.88 6.09 -66.80
N TRP A 187 24.08 5.07 -67.17
CA TRP A 187 24.02 3.69 -66.62
C TRP A 187 24.99 2.62 -67.17
N THR A 188 25.31 1.61 -66.33
CA THR A 188 25.61 0.21 -66.72
C THR A 188 25.68 -0.72 -65.49
N GLY A 189 25.61 -2.04 -65.69
CA GLY A 189 25.43 -3.05 -64.61
C GLY A 189 26.56 -3.20 -63.58
N ALA A 190 27.74 -2.59 -63.80
CA ALA A 190 28.83 -2.61 -62.82
C ALA A 190 28.53 -1.79 -61.54
N ARG A 191 27.52 -0.90 -61.58
CA ARG A 191 27.23 0.13 -60.54
C ARG A 191 26.78 -0.36 -59.15
N PHE A 192 26.75 -1.66 -58.92
CA PHE A 192 26.48 -2.24 -57.59
C PHE A 192 27.74 -2.84 -56.91
N LEU A 193 28.89 -2.90 -57.60
CA LEU A 193 30.18 -3.13 -56.94
C LEU A 193 30.53 -1.88 -56.10
N GLY A 194 30.60 -2.06 -54.77
CA GLY A 194 30.72 -0.97 -53.79
C GLY A 194 29.40 -0.47 -53.19
N ALA A 195 28.24 -0.85 -53.76
CA ALA A 195 26.95 -0.48 -53.18
C ALA A 195 26.68 -1.27 -51.89
N THR A 196 26.66 -0.57 -50.76
CA THR A 196 26.23 -1.10 -49.45
C THR A 196 24.73 -0.95 -49.22
N ALA A 197 24.03 -0.18 -50.06
CA ALA A 197 22.62 0.13 -49.93
C ALA A 197 21.90 0.23 -51.30
N ILE A 198 20.64 -0.21 -51.36
CA ILE A 198 19.74 -0.13 -52.53
C ILE A 198 18.35 0.23 -52.00
N ALA A 199 17.64 1.20 -52.59
CA ALA A 199 16.29 1.53 -52.12
C ALA A 199 15.21 0.57 -52.64
N ILE A 200 13.98 0.76 -52.14
CA ILE A 200 12.74 0.08 -52.55
C ILE A 200 11.77 1.14 -53.09
N LEU A 201 11.15 0.91 -54.26
CA LEU A 201 10.36 1.88 -55.02
C LEU A 201 8.98 1.29 -55.30
N ARG A 202 7.93 2.11 -55.16
CA ARG A 202 6.57 1.82 -55.61
C ARG A 202 5.99 3.08 -56.24
N GLN A 203 5.56 2.99 -57.51
CA GLN A 203 5.01 4.13 -58.29
C GLN A 203 5.94 5.37 -58.28
N GLY A 204 7.25 5.17 -58.49
CA GLY A 204 8.23 6.27 -58.51
C GLY A 204 8.54 6.90 -57.14
N ARG A 205 7.97 6.39 -56.03
CA ARG A 205 8.20 6.86 -54.66
C ARG A 205 8.85 5.79 -53.79
N VAL A 206 9.76 6.22 -52.93
CA VAL A 206 10.69 5.32 -52.25
C VAL A 206 10.10 4.91 -50.91
N VAL A 207 9.85 3.61 -50.77
CA VAL A 207 9.06 3.00 -49.70
C VAL A 207 9.90 2.04 -48.84
N GLY A 208 11.22 2.09 -48.94
CA GLY A 208 12.14 1.30 -48.12
C GLY A 208 13.60 1.42 -48.57
N LEU A 209 14.50 0.84 -47.79
CA LEU A 209 15.93 0.83 -48.08
C LEU A 209 16.57 -0.47 -47.56
N HIS A 210 17.31 -1.14 -48.44
CA HIS A 210 17.93 -2.45 -48.26
C HIS A 210 19.45 -2.25 -48.11
N ARG A 211 20.04 -2.67 -46.99
CA ARG A 211 21.51 -2.63 -46.77
C ARG A 211 22.12 -4.02 -46.78
N ARG A 212 23.21 -4.18 -47.55
CA ARG A 212 23.92 -5.44 -47.77
C ARG A 212 24.81 -5.78 -46.58
N THR A 213 24.48 -6.86 -45.88
CA THR A 213 25.34 -7.49 -44.87
C THR A 213 26.41 -8.39 -45.51
N GLY A 214 27.49 -8.65 -44.76
CA GLY A 214 28.50 -9.63 -45.14
C GLY A 214 28.01 -11.06 -44.94
N LYS A 215 28.59 -12.03 -45.66
CA LYS A 215 28.27 -13.45 -45.51
C LYS A 215 28.69 -13.97 -44.12
N THR A 216 27.79 -14.64 -43.41
CA THR A 216 27.78 -16.12 -43.34
C THR A 216 26.39 -16.65 -42.95
N ASP A 217 25.94 -17.59 -43.77
CA ASP A 217 24.99 -18.70 -43.57
C ASP A 217 24.02 -18.68 -42.35
N LYS A 218 22.70 -18.55 -42.60
CA LYS A 218 21.69 -19.64 -42.82
C LYS A 218 21.10 -20.24 -41.53
N ASP A 219 19.87 -19.84 -41.19
CA ASP A 219 18.67 -20.67 -41.39
C ASP A 219 17.36 -19.84 -41.25
N PRO A 220 16.17 -20.32 -41.68
CA PRO A 220 14.99 -19.47 -41.91
C PRO A 220 13.75 -19.74 -41.01
N ILE A 221 12.69 -18.93 -41.23
CA ILE A 221 11.31 -19.01 -40.66
C ILE A 221 11.20 -18.60 -39.16
N PRO A 222 10.00 -18.24 -38.63
CA PRO A 222 9.46 -16.87 -38.58
C PRO A 222 9.42 -16.23 -37.16
N PRO A 223 9.28 -14.89 -37.03
CA PRO A 223 9.14 -14.24 -35.71
C PRO A 223 7.75 -14.39 -35.09
N GLU A 224 7.67 -15.24 -34.08
CA GLU A 224 6.58 -15.29 -33.11
C GLU A 224 6.57 -14.05 -32.20
N VAL A 225 5.41 -13.42 -31.97
CA VAL A 225 5.28 -12.28 -31.05
C VAL A 225 5.32 -12.76 -29.60
N LYS A 226 6.50 -12.72 -28.98
CA LYS A 226 6.69 -13.13 -27.58
C LYS A 226 6.45 -11.97 -26.64
N ARG A 227 5.37 -12.06 -25.84
CA ARG A 227 5.15 -11.20 -24.67
C ARG A 227 6.29 -11.44 -23.68
N ARG A 228 6.84 -10.38 -23.07
CA ARG A 228 7.68 -10.54 -21.88
C ARG A 228 6.83 -11.17 -20.78
N ASP A 229 7.30 -12.28 -20.19
CA ASP A 229 6.63 -12.89 -19.06
C ASP A 229 6.77 -11.98 -17.83
N PRO A 230 5.66 -11.46 -17.24
CA PRO A 230 5.72 -10.58 -16.08
C PRO A 230 6.37 -11.25 -14.86
N ARG A 231 6.51 -12.59 -14.83
CA ARG A 231 7.28 -13.30 -13.79
C ARG A 231 8.74 -12.85 -13.72
N LEU A 232 9.31 -12.37 -14.83
CA LEU A 232 10.68 -11.84 -14.90
C LEU A 232 10.84 -10.47 -14.21
N ASP A 233 9.73 -9.80 -13.89
CA ASP A 233 9.72 -8.49 -13.24
C ASP A 233 9.25 -8.56 -11.77
N VAL A 234 8.93 -9.76 -11.25
CA VAL A 234 8.47 -9.97 -9.87
C VAL A 234 9.62 -9.81 -8.88
N ARG A 235 9.41 -8.99 -7.85
CA ARG A 235 10.33 -8.80 -6.73
C ARG A 235 9.95 -9.69 -5.54
N ALA A 236 10.98 -10.21 -4.86
CA ALA A 236 10.83 -10.99 -3.64
C ALA A 236 10.63 -10.14 -2.37
N ASP A 237 10.81 -8.82 -2.47
CA ASP A 237 10.64 -7.85 -1.39
C ASP A 237 9.19 -7.77 -0.87
N TRP A 238 9.04 -7.38 0.39
CA TRP A 238 7.76 -6.97 0.96
C TRP A 238 7.50 -5.48 0.74
N VAL A 239 6.26 -5.15 0.36
CA VAL A 239 5.66 -3.83 0.51
C VAL A 239 5.00 -3.75 1.89
N ALA A 240 5.19 -2.65 2.60
CA ALA A 240 4.42 -2.34 3.81
C ALA A 240 3.35 -1.28 3.50
N VAL A 241 2.13 -1.51 3.98
CA VAL A 241 1.02 -0.55 3.84
C VAL A 241 0.42 -0.30 5.23
N ASP A 242 0.38 0.95 5.64
CA ASP A 242 -0.32 1.40 6.85
C ASP A 242 -1.63 2.09 6.47
N VAL A 243 -2.74 1.34 6.54
CA VAL A 243 -4.07 1.79 6.12
C VAL A 243 -4.75 2.53 7.26
N GLY A 244 -4.54 3.84 7.33
CA GLY A 244 -5.26 4.71 8.27
C GLY A 244 -6.58 5.23 7.68
N ALA A 245 -7.49 5.65 8.56
CA ALA A 245 -8.75 6.26 8.15
C ALA A 245 -8.53 7.52 7.30
N ALA A 246 -7.78 8.54 7.77
CA ALA A 246 -7.53 9.76 6.99
C ALA A 246 -6.46 9.59 5.90
N SER A 247 -5.40 8.82 6.18
CA SER A 247 -4.27 8.63 5.27
C SER A 247 -3.72 7.20 5.28
N THR A 248 -3.23 6.77 4.12
CA THR A 248 -2.55 5.49 3.89
C THR A 248 -1.09 5.74 3.50
N VAL A 249 -0.12 5.14 4.20
CA VAL A 249 1.28 5.19 3.79
C VAL A 249 1.67 3.88 3.13
N VAL A 250 2.36 3.96 1.99
CA VAL A 250 2.89 2.83 1.24
C VAL A 250 4.41 2.94 1.25
N ALA A 251 5.10 1.97 1.85
CA ALA A 251 6.55 1.93 1.96
C ALA A 251 7.12 0.67 1.28
N VAL A 252 8.19 0.86 0.51
CA VAL A 252 8.91 -0.21 -0.21
C VAL A 252 10.39 -0.16 0.10
N ARG A 253 11.12 -1.24 -0.20
CA ARG A 253 12.59 -1.23 -0.14
C ARG A 253 13.18 -0.70 -1.45
N GLY A 254 13.90 0.40 -1.36
CA GLY A 254 14.64 0.99 -2.48
C GLY A 254 15.90 0.21 -2.85
N GLU A 255 16.48 0.49 -4.02
CA GLU A 255 17.65 -0.24 -4.55
C GLU A 255 18.86 -0.22 -3.60
N ARG A 256 19.04 0.89 -2.87
CA ARG A 256 20.12 1.08 -1.89
C ARG A 256 19.82 0.47 -0.52
N GLY A 257 18.79 -0.38 -0.43
CA GLY A 257 18.39 -1.11 0.78
C GLY A 257 17.63 -0.30 1.83
N GLY A 258 17.57 1.03 1.70
CA GLY A 258 16.73 1.93 2.49
C GLY A 258 15.25 1.88 2.09
N ALA A 259 14.40 2.63 2.80
CA ALA A 259 12.98 2.70 2.50
C ALA A 259 12.63 3.85 1.56
N GLU A 260 11.70 3.61 0.64
CA GLU A 260 11.11 4.59 -0.26
C GLU A 260 9.59 4.62 -0.06
N PHE A 261 8.96 5.76 -0.31
CA PHE A 261 7.51 5.93 -0.16
C PHE A 261 6.83 6.13 -1.51
N VAL A 262 5.67 5.49 -1.70
CA VAL A 262 4.90 5.57 -2.95
C VAL A 262 3.72 6.51 -2.75
N ARG A 263 3.69 7.56 -3.58
CA ARG A 263 2.63 8.56 -3.60
C ARG A 263 1.55 8.20 -4.63
N ILE A 264 0.29 8.34 -4.23
CA ILE A 264 -0.90 7.87 -4.94
C ILE A 264 -1.67 9.08 -5.46
N GLY A 265 -1.73 9.24 -6.78
CA GLY A 265 -2.41 10.35 -7.44
C GLY A 265 -1.77 11.72 -7.19
N ALA A 266 -0.48 11.79 -6.89
CA ALA A 266 0.25 13.06 -6.78
C ALA A 266 0.88 13.46 -8.13
N ASP A 267 0.72 14.71 -8.53
CA ASP A 267 1.19 15.29 -9.80
C ASP A 267 2.50 16.08 -9.65
N GLY A 268 2.69 16.78 -8.52
CA GLY A 268 3.89 17.56 -8.21
C GLY A 268 4.93 16.83 -7.35
N PRO A 269 6.14 17.41 -7.19
CA PRO A 269 7.18 16.88 -6.30
C PRO A 269 6.77 16.93 -4.82
N VAL A 270 7.53 16.24 -3.96
CA VAL A 270 7.42 16.33 -2.49
C VAL A 270 7.80 17.75 -2.06
N ARG A 271 6.92 18.43 -1.30
CA ARG A 271 7.11 19.79 -0.76
C ARG A 271 7.27 19.78 0.77
N VAL A 272 6.69 18.78 1.43
CA VAL A 272 6.89 18.42 2.84
C VAL A 272 6.91 16.91 2.98
N SER A 273 7.56 16.34 4.01
CA SER A 273 7.59 14.88 4.19
C SER A 273 6.18 14.26 4.30
N ALA A 274 5.22 15.00 4.86
CA ALA A 274 3.80 14.63 4.91
C ALA A 274 3.12 14.47 3.54
N ASP A 275 3.73 14.90 2.42
CA ASP A 275 3.22 14.57 1.08
C ASP A 275 3.39 13.08 0.73
N ASN A 276 4.05 12.29 1.57
CA ASN A 276 4.11 10.82 1.48
C ASN A 276 2.97 10.13 2.24
N GLU A 277 2.13 10.88 2.97
CA GLU A 277 0.88 10.38 3.55
C GLU A 277 -0.27 10.55 2.55
N ASN A 278 -0.54 9.49 1.78
CA ASN A 278 -1.60 9.52 0.77
C ASN A 278 -2.96 9.70 1.44
N PRO A 279 -3.81 10.62 0.99
CA PRO A 279 -5.20 10.66 1.45
C PRO A 279 -5.89 9.32 1.20
N SER A 280 -6.58 8.78 2.22
CA SER A 280 -7.43 7.60 2.08
C SER A 280 -8.76 8.05 1.46
N GLU A 281 -8.72 8.40 0.18
CA GLU A 281 -9.78 9.14 -0.52
C GLU A 281 -9.90 8.72 -2.01
N VAL A 282 -11.14 8.62 -2.50
CA VAL A 282 -11.52 8.42 -3.91
C VAL A 282 -12.52 9.52 -4.28
N ALA A 283 -12.47 10.05 -5.51
CA ALA A 283 -13.45 11.02 -6.00
C ALA A 283 -13.90 10.68 -7.43
N PHE A 284 -15.20 10.78 -7.71
CA PHE A 284 -15.79 10.39 -8.98
C PHE A 284 -16.19 11.62 -9.81
N GLU A 285 -15.53 11.85 -10.93
CA GLU A 285 -16.04 12.79 -11.93
C GLU A 285 -17.21 12.15 -12.70
N ALA A 286 -17.18 10.83 -12.94
CA ALA A 286 -18.31 10.06 -13.44
C ALA A 286 -18.41 8.67 -12.80
N LEU A 287 -19.41 8.48 -11.94
CA LEU A 287 -19.62 7.24 -11.22
C LEU A 287 -20.08 6.11 -12.15
N ALA A 288 -21.02 6.36 -13.07
CA ALA A 288 -21.57 5.33 -13.95
C ALA A 288 -20.52 4.79 -14.94
N ARG A 289 -19.64 5.68 -15.46
CA ARG A 289 -18.53 5.26 -16.32
C ARG A 289 -17.49 4.46 -15.54
N THR A 290 -17.22 4.86 -14.29
CA THR A 290 -16.29 4.16 -13.40
C THR A 290 -16.79 2.78 -12.99
N THR A 291 -18.02 2.66 -12.46
CA THR A 291 -18.57 1.36 -12.03
C THR A 291 -18.78 0.40 -13.20
N LYS A 292 -19.09 0.91 -14.40
CA LYS A 292 -19.07 0.11 -15.62
C LYS A 292 -17.65 -0.39 -15.95
N ALA A 293 -16.68 0.49 -16.12
CA ALA A 293 -15.31 0.10 -16.49
C ALA A 293 -14.65 -0.83 -15.45
N TRP A 294 -15.09 -0.74 -14.19
CA TRP A 294 -14.74 -1.63 -13.08
C TRP A 294 -15.41 -3.01 -13.13
N ARG A 295 -16.60 -3.14 -13.73
CA ARG A 295 -17.30 -4.42 -13.91
C ARG A 295 -16.97 -5.09 -15.25
N ASP A 296 -16.64 -4.30 -16.29
CA ASP A 296 -16.29 -4.78 -17.63
C ASP A 296 -15.04 -5.70 -17.65
N ARG A 297 -14.16 -5.67 -16.63
CA ARG A 297 -12.97 -6.56 -16.53
C ARG A 297 -12.54 -6.86 -15.08
N VAL A 298 -12.15 -8.12 -14.84
CA VAL A 298 -11.47 -8.55 -13.61
C VAL A 298 -10.08 -7.90 -13.52
N ILE A 299 -9.14 -8.33 -14.37
CA ILE A 299 -7.78 -7.80 -14.40
C ILE A 299 -7.71 -6.52 -15.23
N LEU A 300 -6.99 -5.51 -14.70
CA LEU A 300 -6.77 -4.20 -15.31
C LEU A 300 -8.07 -3.57 -15.87
N PRO A 301 -9.09 -3.33 -15.01
CA PRO A 301 -10.27 -2.55 -15.39
C PRO A 301 -9.87 -1.19 -15.96
N LEU A 302 -10.50 -0.81 -17.08
CA LEU A 302 -10.12 0.35 -17.87
C LEU A 302 -10.71 1.66 -17.32
N THR A 303 -10.67 1.83 -16.00
CA THR A 303 -11.08 3.06 -15.30
C THR A 303 -10.16 4.22 -15.69
N ARG A 304 -10.75 5.35 -16.07
CA ARG A 304 -10.00 6.51 -16.59
C ARG A 304 -9.75 7.52 -15.49
N TRP A 305 -8.58 8.14 -15.49
CA TRP A 305 -8.23 9.23 -14.55
C TRP A 305 -9.14 10.47 -14.70
N GLY A 306 -9.80 10.64 -15.85
CA GLY A 306 -10.84 11.65 -16.06
C GLY A 306 -12.25 11.26 -15.62
N ASP A 307 -12.46 10.01 -15.18
CA ASP A 307 -13.73 9.52 -14.62
C ASP A 307 -13.64 9.29 -13.11
N VAL A 308 -12.47 8.88 -12.60
CA VAL A 308 -12.19 8.68 -11.18
C VAL A 308 -10.76 9.07 -10.78
N LEU A 309 -10.63 9.68 -9.61
CA LEU A 309 -9.38 10.07 -8.97
C LEU A 309 -9.21 9.34 -7.63
N VAL A 310 -7.98 9.18 -7.19
CA VAL A 310 -7.63 8.66 -5.86
C VAL A 310 -6.54 9.50 -5.18
N GLY A 311 -6.41 9.35 -3.86
CA GLY A 311 -5.28 9.88 -3.11
C GLY A 311 -5.20 11.40 -3.17
N HIS A 312 -4.03 11.93 -3.53
CA HIS A 312 -3.80 13.37 -3.58
C HIS A 312 -4.74 14.06 -4.57
N ALA A 313 -4.87 13.56 -5.80
CA ALA A 313 -5.78 14.13 -6.80
C ALA A 313 -7.26 14.12 -6.37
N ALA A 314 -7.70 13.11 -5.62
CA ALA A 314 -9.07 13.08 -5.10
C ALA A 314 -9.31 14.14 -4.02
N ARG A 315 -8.40 14.25 -3.05
CA ARG A 315 -8.44 15.32 -2.03
C ARG A 315 -8.34 16.70 -2.67
N ASP A 316 -7.45 16.87 -3.64
CA ASP A 316 -7.18 18.14 -4.30
C ASP A 316 -8.27 18.49 -5.37
N MET A 317 -9.15 17.54 -5.70
CA MET A 317 -10.47 17.78 -6.31
C MET A 317 -11.47 18.28 -5.26
N ARG A 318 -11.65 17.58 -4.14
CA ARG A 318 -12.57 17.97 -3.05
C ARG A 318 -12.30 19.38 -2.52
N LEU A 319 -11.04 19.70 -2.25
CA LEU A 319 -10.62 20.97 -1.63
C LEU A 319 -10.47 22.13 -2.62
N ARG A 320 -10.75 21.92 -3.92
CA ARG A 320 -10.61 22.97 -4.94
C ARG A 320 -11.68 24.07 -4.77
N PRO A 321 -11.30 25.33 -4.51
CA PRO A 321 -12.25 26.43 -4.33
C PRO A 321 -12.89 26.86 -5.66
N GLY A 322 -13.88 27.77 -5.56
CA GLY A 322 -14.62 28.30 -6.70
C GLY A 322 -15.86 27.46 -7.05
N GLU A 323 -16.49 27.79 -8.18
CA GLU A 323 -17.69 27.13 -8.71
C GLU A 323 -17.56 25.60 -8.72
N GLY A 324 -18.64 24.88 -8.38
CA GLY A 324 -18.66 23.42 -8.34
C GLY A 324 -18.00 22.76 -7.13
N ALA A 325 -17.64 23.52 -6.07
CA ALA A 325 -16.88 23.00 -4.93
C ALA A 325 -17.65 22.00 -4.07
N HIS A 326 -18.94 22.26 -3.82
CA HIS A 326 -19.80 21.36 -3.04
C HIS A 326 -20.04 20.04 -3.78
N GLU A 327 -20.23 20.12 -5.10
CA GLU A 327 -20.46 18.98 -5.98
C GLU A 327 -19.22 18.10 -6.10
N ARG A 328 -18.01 18.71 -6.15
CA ARG A 328 -16.74 18.00 -6.01
C ARG A 328 -16.64 17.30 -4.64
N ALA A 329 -16.97 17.98 -3.55
CA ALA A 329 -16.92 17.41 -2.21
C ALA A 329 -17.92 16.26 -1.99
N ALA A 330 -19.14 16.38 -2.51
CA ALA A 330 -20.18 15.37 -2.41
C ALA A 330 -19.92 14.11 -3.27
N ALA A 331 -19.22 14.29 -4.40
CA ALA A 331 -18.71 13.21 -5.25
C ALA A 331 -17.38 12.60 -4.76
N SER A 332 -16.87 13.06 -3.60
CA SER A 332 -15.64 12.57 -2.97
C SER A 332 -15.94 11.72 -1.74
N LEU A 333 -15.06 10.75 -1.47
CA LEU A 333 -15.11 9.81 -0.36
C LEU A 333 -13.85 9.91 0.51
N PRO A 334 -13.60 11.03 1.20
CA PRO A 334 -12.59 11.09 2.24
C PRO A 334 -12.88 10.08 3.36
N ALA A 335 -11.81 9.61 3.99
CA ALA A 335 -11.83 8.63 5.07
C ALA A 335 -12.36 7.23 4.70
N LEU A 336 -12.05 6.74 3.49
CA LEU A 336 -12.53 5.48 2.89
C LEU A 336 -12.64 4.30 3.86
N ALA A 337 -11.65 4.08 4.72
CA ALA A 337 -11.61 2.90 5.56
C ALA A 337 -12.68 2.91 6.68
N LEU A 338 -13.21 4.08 7.06
CA LEU A 338 -14.38 4.20 7.96
C LEU A 338 -15.69 3.75 7.31
N LEU A 339 -15.76 3.61 5.99
CA LEU A 339 -16.94 3.06 5.30
C LEU A 339 -17.27 1.64 5.79
N ARG A 340 -16.28 0.89 6.30
CA ARG A 340 -16.49 -0.42 6.92
C ARG A 340 -17.42 -0.38 8.13
N GLU A 341 -17.32 0.63 8.99
CA GLU A 341 -18.21 0.73 10.17
C GLU A 341 -19.68 0.88 9.76
N ARG A 342 -19.93 1.62 8.67
CA ARG A 342 -21.27 1.82 8.11
C ARG A 342 -21.84 0.52 7.58
N THR A 343 -21.03 -0.19 6.79
CA THR A 343 -21.36 -1.49 6.20
C THR A 343 -21.56 -2.60 7.24
N GLU A 344 -20.84 -2.55 8.36
CA GLU A 344 -21.02 -3.42 9.53
C GLU A 344 -22.38 -3.15 10.22
N ARG A 345 -22.73 -1.88 10.44
CA ARG A 345 -23.99 -1.45 11.06
C ARG A 345 -25.21 -1.51 10.13
N GLY A 346 -25.01 -1.67 8.83
CA GLY A 346 -26.07 -1.59 7.82
C GLY A 346 -26.57 -0.16 7.55
N GLU A 347 -25.77 0.86 7.84
CA GLU A 347 -26.10 2.26 7.58
C GLU A 347 -26.24 2.51 6.05
N PRO A 348 -27.33 3.17 5.58
CA PRO A 348 -27.51 3.45 4.17
C PRO A 348 -26.52 4.50 3.67
N PHE A 349 -25.75 4.17 2.63
CA PHE A 349 -24.74 5.07 2.07
C PHE A 349 -24.83 5.12 0.54
N ARG A 350 -25.13 6.32 0.01
CA ARG A 350 -25.22 6.58 -1.44
C ARG A 350 -23.93 7.19 -1.99
N LEU A 351 -23.45 6.63 -3.08
CA LEU A 351 -22.41 7.21 -3.93
C LEU A 351 -23.03 8.20 -4.92
N ARG A 352 -22.22 9.15 -5.40
CA ARG A 352 -22.55 10.11 -6.47
C ARG A 352 -21.29 10.42 -7.27
N GLY A 353 -21.41 10.64 -8.58
CA GLY A 353 -20.37 11.26 -9.40
C GLY A 353 -20.74 12.69 -9.77
N ARG A 354 -19.73 13.53 -10.06
CA ARG A 354 -19.94 14.97 -10.28
C ARG A 354 -20.66 15.30 -11.58
N SER A 355 -20.31 14.64 -12.69
CA SER A 355 -20.91 14.85 -14.02
C SER A 355 -22.15 13.99 -14.28
N ASP A 356 -22.45 13.04 -13.39
CA ASP A 356 -23.60 12.13 -13.47
C ASP A 356 -24.34 12.01 -12.11
N PRO A 357 -24.84 13.14 -11.54
CA PRO A 357 -25.29 13.23 -10.14
C PRO A 357 -26.49 12.35 -9.78
N ASP A 358 -27.33 12.00 -10.75
CA ASP A 358 -28.46 11.07 -10.59
C ASP A 358 -28.02 9.60 -10.46
N THR A 359 -26.76 9.28 -10.79
CA THR A 359 -26.21 7.94 -10.66
C THR A 359 -26.11 7.55 -9.19
N THR A 360 -26.91 6.56 -8.80
CA THR A 360 -26.93 6.03 -7.44
C THR A 360 -26.40 4.60 -7.40
N GLU A 361 -25.14 4.45 -6.96
CA GLU A 361 -24.62 3.15 -6.50
C GLU A 361 -24.68 3.15 -4.95
N ALA A 362 -25.18 2.06 -4.37
CA ALA A 362 -25.25 1.89 -2.92
C ALA A 362 -24.00 1.15 -2.42
N LEU A 363 -23.41 1.61 -1.32
CA LEU A 363 -22.38 0.84 -0.63
C LEU A 363 -23.00 -0.46 -0.09
N LYS A 364 -22.42 -1.59 -0.49
CA LYS A 364 -22.84 -2.94 -0.06
C LYS A 364 -21.79 -3.54 0.89
N LYS A 365 -22.07 -4.73 1.42
CA LYS A 365 -21.01 -5.57 2.01
C LYS A 365 -19.96 -5.87 0.93
N PRO A 366 -18.65 -5.84 1.24
CA PRO A 366 -17.63 -6.20 0.28
C PRO A 366 -17.87 -7.62 -0.25
N ALA A 367 -17.41 -7.86 -1.47
CA ALA A 367 -17.42 -9.18 -2.04
C ALA A 367 -16.55 -10.15 -1.20
N PRO A 368 -16.71 -11.48 -1.37
CA PRO A 368 -15.82 -12.46 -0.72
C PRO A 368 -14.34 -12.16 -1.01
N PRO A 369 -13.37 -12.71 -0.22
CA PRO A 369 -11.92 -12.69 -0.53
C PRO A 369 -11.52 -13.17 -1.94
N PHE A 370 -12.50 -13.68 -2.66
CA PHE A 370 -12.41 -14.60 -3.76
C PHE A 370 -13.33 -14.10 -4.89
N ILE A 371 -12.75 -13.82 -6.07
CA ILE A 371 -13.40 -13.42 -7.33
C ILE A 371 -13.44 -14.68 -8.19
N ASP A 372 -14.54 -15.43 -8.20
CA ASP A 372 -14.61 -16.80 -8.76
C ASP A 372 -14.25 -16.95 -10.26
N GLU A 373 -14.33 -18.18 -10.78
CA GLU A 373 -14.01 -18.49 -12.18
C GLU A 373 -14.96 -17.82 -13.21
N GLU A 374 -16.16 -17.41 -12.79
CA GLU A 374 -17.07 -16.59 -13.61
C GLU A 374 -16.65 -15.10 -13.60
N GLY A 375 -15.86 -14.71 -12.60
CA GLY A 375 -15.12 -13.45 -12.52
C GLY A 375 -15.85 -12.40 -11.69
N ILE A 376 -16.09 -11.24 -12.31
CA ILE A 376 -16.87 -10.16 -11.69
C ILE A 376 -18.25 -10.20 -12.34
N GLY A 377 -19.14 -10.98 -11.73
CA GLY A 377 -20.54 -11.04 -12.15
C GLY A 377 -21.23 -9.69 -12.02
N ALA A 378 -22.33 -9.49 -12.74
CA ALA A 378 -23.10 -8.23 -12.76
C ALA A 378 -23.68 -7.81 -11.38
N HIS A 379 -23.59 -8.67 -10.37
CA HIS A 379 -24.04 -8.43 -9.01
C HIS A 379 -22.90 -8.14 -8.01
N ASP A 380 -21.64 -8.21 -8.44
CA ASP A 380 -20.47 -7.93 -7.58
C ASP A 380 -20.57 -6.51 -6.99
N PRO A 381 -20.44 -6.37 -5.65
CA PRO A 381 -20.62 -5.11 -4.96
C PRO A 381 -19.45 -4.16 -5.25
N PHE A 382 -19.77 -2.95 -5.72
CA PHE A 382 -18.75 -1.93 -5.93
C PHE A 382 -18.20 -1.44 -4.58
N ASP A 383 -16.91 -1.68 -4.35
CA ASP A 383 -16.20 -1.28 -3.13
C ASP A 383 -15.13 -0.21 -3.45
N PRO A 384 -15.35 1.06 -3.04
CA PRO A 384 -14.36 2.12 -3.21
C PRO A 384 -13.00 1.84 -2.56
N LEU A 385 -12.92 0.97 -1.55
CA LEU A 385 -11.66 0.58 -0.92
C LEU A 385 -10.88 -0.43 -1.79
N GLU A 386 -11.58 -1.31 -2.51
CA GLU A 386 -10.95 -2.20 -3.51
C GLU A 386 -10.42 -1.37 -4.69
N LEU A 387 -11.17 -0.36 -5.14
CA LEU A 387 -10.75 0.57 -6.18
C LEU A 387 -9.52 1.39 -5.75
N TYR A 388 -9.48 1.87 -4.51
CA TYR A 388 -8.29 2.54 -3.98
C TYR A 388 -7.07 1.61 -3.94
N ALA A 389 -7.24 0.37 -3.46
CA ALA A 389 -6.17 -0.62 -3.43
C ALA A 389 -5.68 -1.04 -4.84
N TYR A 390 -6.57 -1.06 -5.83
CA TYR A 390 -6.19 -1.23 -7.24
C TYR A 390 -5.27 -0.12 -7.72
N TYR A 391 -5.60 1.14 -7.46
CA TYR A 391 -4.70 2.25 -7.80
C TYR A 391 -3.41 2.25 -6.97
N VAL A 392 -3.42 1.83 -5.71
CA VAL A 392 -2.18 1.57 -4.93
C VAL A 392 -1.30 0.55 -5.65
N GLY A 393 -1.90 -0.54 -6.14
CA GLY A 393 -1.24 -1.54 -6.97
C GLY A 393 -0.66 -0.97 -8.26
N LEU A 394 -1.41 -0.16 -9.01
CA LEU A 394 -0.93 0.47 -10.26
C LEU A 394 0.24 1.45 -10.04
N HIS A 395 0.28 2.15 -8.90
CA HIS A 395 1.41 3.03 -8.57
C HIS A 395 2.64 2.25 -8.10
N LEU A 396 2.46 1.06 -7.52
CA LEU A 396 3.55 0.17 -7.10
C LEU A 396 4.15 -0.61 -8.27
N ASN A 397 3.30 -1.34 -9.00
CA ASN A 397 3.62 -2.40 -9.95
C ASN A 397 3.96 -1.83 -11.34
N GLN A 398 5.04 -1.08 -11.40
CA GLN A 398 5.50 -0.34 -12.59
C GLN A 398 6.79 -0.94 -13.14
N ARG A 399 6.97 -0.94 -14.47
CA ARG A 399 8.12 -1.56 -15.16
C ARG A 399 9.49 -1.09 -14.62
N SER A 400 9.57 0.15 -14.13
CA SER A 400 10.77 0.74 -13.53
C SER A 400 11.07 0.29 -12.10
N ARG A 401 10.06 -0.18 -11.35
CA ARG A 401 10.18 -0.62 -9.93
C ARG A 401 10.13 -2.14 -9.77
N GLY A 402 9.59 -2.84 -10.78
CA GLY A 402 9.20 -4.25 -10.70
C GLY A 402 7.77 -4.43 -10.17
N ILE A 403 7.33 -5.69 -10.14
CA ILE A 403 6.00 -6.10 -9.68
C ILE A 403 6.13 -6.67 -8.26
N SER A 404 5.30 -6.19 -7.34
CA SER A 404 5.24 -6.67 -5.96
C SER A 404 4.12 -7.70 -5.79
N THR A 405 4.43 -8.82 -5.14
CA THR A 405 3.48 -9.89 -4.84
C THR A 405 3.32 -10.15 -3.34
N ARG A 406 4.01 -9.37 -2.49
CA ARG A 406 4.09 -9.57 -1.04
C ARG A 406 3.80 -8.26 -0.32
N TYR A 407 2.70 -8.21 0.41
CA TYR A 407 2.15 -7.00 1.03
C TYR A 407 1.84 -7.28 2.51
N ALA A 408 2.49 -6.53 3.40
CA ALA A 408 2.26 -6.55 4.83
C ALA A 408 1.41 -5.32 5.21
N ILE A 409 0.14 -5.55 5.56
CA ILE A 409 -0.82 -4.48 5.79
C ILE A 409 -1.07 -4.32 7.29
N THR A 410 -0.67 -3.18 7.85
CA THR A 410 -1.04 -2.76 9.21
C THR A 410 -2.24 -1.82 9.16
N MET A 411 -3.04 -1.87 10.23
CA MET A 411 -4.37 -1.26 10.36
C MET A 411 -4.58 -0.85 11.82
N PRO A 412 -5.52 0.08 12.11
CA PRO A 412 -5.79 0.59 13.45
C PRO A 412 -5.98 -0.51 14.51
N THR A 413 -5.53 -0.21 15.72
CA THR A 413 -5.20 -1.18 16.76
C THR A 413 -6.43 -1.79 17.45
N GLY A 414 -7.52 -1.04 17.56
CA GLY A 414 -8.81 -1.48 18.13
C GLY A 414 -9.78 -2.11 17.13
N TRP A 415 -9.42 -2.22 15.85
CA TRP A 415 -10.29 -2.80 14.85
C TRP A 415 -10.45 -4.31 15.03
N SER A 416 -11.71 -4.78 15.00
CA SER A 416 -12.03 -6.19 15.17
C SER A 416 -11.44 -7.06 14.06
N PRO A 417 -11.23 -8.37 14.31
CA PRO A 417 -10.71 -9.30 13.29
C PRO A 417 -11.51 -9.29 11.99
N GLU A 418 -12.84 -9.14 12.08
CA GLU A 418 -13.75 -9.10 10.93
C GLU A 418 -13.55 -7.84 10.10
N ARG A 419 -13.35 -6.68 10.74
CA ARG A 419 -13.06 -5.42 10.07
C ARG A 419 -11.69 -5.45 9.39
N ARG A 420 -10.68 -5.99 10.08
CA ARG A 420 -9.31 -6.16 9.53
C ARG A 420 -9.33 -7.11 8.33
N ALA A 421 -10.01 -8.25 8.43
CA ALA A 421 -10.23 -9.17 7.31
C ALA A 421 -10.98 -8.49 6.15
N SER A 422 -12.03 -7.71 6.44
CA SER A 422 -12.80 -6.96 5.44
C SER A 422 -11.98 -5.92 4.67
N VAL A 423 -10.95 -5.33 5.30
CA VAL A 423 -9.99 -4.43 4.62
C VAL A 423 -8.93 -5.22 3.85
N LEU A 424 -8.39 -6.31 4.42
CA LEU A 424 -7.47 -7.22 3.73
C LEU A 424 -8.08 -7.84 2.47
N ILE A 425 -9.38 -8.14 2.47
CA ILE A 425 -10.14 -8.62 1.33
C ILE A 425 -10.11 -7.61 0.17
N ALA A 426 -10.47 -6.36 0.43
CA ALA A 426 -10.46 -5.31 -0.59
C ALA A 426 -9.04 -4.98 -1.06
N PHE A 427 -8.05 -5.00 -0.17
CA PHE A 427 -6.67 -4.84 -0.58
C PHE A 427 -6.17 -6.01 -1.42
N ARG A 428 -6.48 -7.27 -1.05
CA ARG A 428 -6.13 -8.46 -1.84
C ARG A 428 -6.75 -8.39 -3.24
N ARG A 429 -8.05 -8.10 -3.34
CA ARG A 429 -8.76 -7.99 -4.62
C ARG A 429 -8.24 -6.83 -5.47
N GLY A 430 -8.12 -5.63 -4.92
CA GLY A 430 -7.60 -4.47 -5.64
C GLY A 430 -6.18 -4.68 -6.15
N LEU A 431 -5.27 -5.15 -5.28
CA LEU A 431 -3.89 -5.45 -5.65
C LEU A 431 -3.80 -6.55 -6.71
N PHE A 432 -4.55 -7.65 -6.56
CA PHE A 432 -4.65 -8.72 -7.57
C PHE A 432 -5.05 -8.17 -8.94
N ARG A 433 -6.08 -7.33 -8.98
CA ARG A 433 -6.60 -6.74 -10.23
C ARG A 433 -5.63 -5.75 -10.88
N SER A 434 -4.64 -5.24 -10.14
CA SER A 434 -3.56 -4.38 -10.66
C SER A 434 -2.43 -5.17 -11.34
N LEU A 435 -2.35 -6.49 -11.14
CA LEU A 435 -1.30 -7.32 -11.71
C LEU A 435 -1.52 -7.57 -13.21
N PRO A 436 -0.46 -7.83 -13.99
CA PRO A 436 -0.60 -8.29 -15.37
C PRO A 436 -1.40 -9.60 -15.46
N ALA A 437 -2.28 -9.69 -16.48
CA ALA A 437 -3.12 -10.87 -16.69
C ALA A 437 -2.28 -12.15 -16.90
N GLY A 438 -2.61 -13.20 -16.14
CA GLY A 438 -1.88 -14.47 -16.17
C GLY A 438 -0.54 -14.48 -15.41
N LEU A 439 -0.26 -13.47 -14.56
CA LEU A 439 0.87 -13.52 -13.63
C LEU A 439 0.57 -14.45 -12.44
N CYS A 440 -0.49 -14.17 -11.70
CA CYS A 440 -1.04 -15.01 -10.65
C CYS A 440 -2.38 -15.59 -11.14
N GLU A 441 -2.67 -16.83 -10.75
CA GLU A 441 -4.05 -17.30 -10.82
C GLU A 441 -4.89 -16.63 -9.74
N TYR A 442 -6.20 -16.61 -9.91
CA TYR A 442 -7.05 -15.81 -9.05
C TYR A 442 -7.09 -16.38 -7.60
N HIS A 443 -7.18 -17.70 -7.46
CA HIS A 443 -7.18 -18.39 -6.17
C HIS A 443 -5.76 -18.57 -5.58
N ASP A 444 -4.73 -17.97 -6.19
CA ASP A 444 -3.32 -18.16 -5.85
C ASP A 444 -2.94 -17.48 -4.52
N LEU A 445 -2.93 -18.28 -3.44
CA LEU A 445 -2.50 -17.86 -2.10
C LEU A 445 -0.97 -17.81 -1.95
N GLU A 446 -0.20 -18.35 -2.89
CA GLU A 446 1.26 -18.43 -2.80
C GLU A 446 1.96 -17.32 -3.61
N GLY A 447 1.54 -17.12 -4.85
CA GLY A 447 2.03 -16.09 -5.75
C GLY A 447 1.47 -14.69 -5.49
N LEU A 448 0.40 -14.55 -4.69
CA LEU A 448 -0.01 -13.26 -4.11
C LEU A 448 -0.26 -13.38 -2.60
N LYS A 449 0.65 -12.79 -1.80
CA LYS A 449 0.58 -12.77 -0.34
C LYS A 449 0.23 -11.38 0.15
N VAL A 450 -1.02 -11.18 0.53
CA VAL A 450 -1.52 -9.97 1.22
C VAL A 450 -1.91 -10.40 2.63
N VAL A 451 -1.16 -9.94 3.64
CA VAL A 451 -1.23 -10.45 5.01
C VAL A 451 -1.40 -9.32 6.01
N ASP A 452 -2.04 -9.62 7.15
CA ASP A 452 -2.02 -8.72 8.30
C ASP A 452 -0.58 -8.58 8.84
N ALA A 453 -0.17 -7.34 9.12
CA ALA A 453 1.12 -7.01 9.73
C ALA A 453 1.03 -6.73 11.24
N GLY A 454 -0.16 -6.88 11.82
CA GLY A 454 -0.46 -6.60 13.22
C GLY A 454 -0.96 -5.18 13.47
N PRO A 455 -1.26 -4.83 14.74
CA PRO A 455 -1.78 -3.52 15.12
C PRO A 455 -0.83 -2.38 14.76
N SER A 456 -1.39 -1.24 14.32
CA SER A 456 -0.63 -0.03 13.98
C SER A 456 0.30 0.42 15.12
N ALA A 457 -0.15 0.33 16.37
CA ALA A 457 0.64 0.64 17.55
C ALA A 457 1.90 -0.24 17.68
N ILE A 458 1.82 -1.53 17.33
CA ILE A 458 2.96 -2.46 17.38
C ILE A 458 3.94 -2.21 16.24
N ALA A 459 3.42 -1.96 15.03
CA ALA A 459 4.25 -1.53 13.91
C ALA A 459 5.01 -0.24 14.25
N TYR A 460 4.34 0.78 14.78
CA TYR A 460 4.99 2.00 15.25
C TYR A 460 6.04 1.74 16.33
N ALA A 461 5.76 0.88 17.32
CA ALA A 461 6.70 0.56 18.40
C ALA A 461 8.07 0.12 17.85
N VAL A 462 8.08 -0.79 16.86
CA VAL A 462 9.30 -1.31 16.21
C VAL A 462 10.18 -0.19 15.65
N GLN A 463 9.58 0.79 14.96
CA GLN A 463 10.32 1.93 14.42
C GLN A 463 10.71 2.93 15.52
N ALA A 464 9.82 3.18 16.48
CA ALA A 464 10.07 4.07 17.61
C ALA A 464 11.24 3.59 18.48
N PHE A 465 11.39 2.28 18.71
CA PHE A 465 12.55 1.74 19.44
C PHE A 465 13.88 2.08 18.74
N ARG A 466 13.93 1.97 17.40
CA ARG A 466 15.10 2.37 16.60
C ARG A 466 15.37 3.87 16.72
N MET A 467 14.33 4.70 16.62
CA MET A 467 14.45 6.17 16.62
C MET A 467 14.81 6.77 17.98
N PHE A 468 14.30 6.21 19.07
CA PHE A 468 14.59 6.67 20.44
C PHE A 468 15.78 5.92 21.11
N GLY A 469 16.49 5.07 20.36
CA GLY A 469 17.64 4.31 20.87
C GLY A 469 17.29 3.28 21.96
N ILE A 470 16.03 2.84 22.01
CA ILE A 470 15.53 1.89 23.01
C ILE A 470 15.97 0.49 22.60
N GLN A 471 16.69 -0.18 23.49
CA GLN A 471 17.19 -1.54 23.33
C GLN A 471 17.01 -2.30 24.64
N PRO A 472 16.75 -3.62 24.60
CA PRO A 472 17.00 -4.46 25.76
C PRO A 472 18.50 -4.44 26.05
N ARG A 473 18.85 -4.43 27.34
CA ARG A 473 20.22 -4.62 27.83
C ARG A 473 20.16 -5.74 28.86
N ASP A 474 19.60 -5.37 30.01
CA ASP A 474 19.38 -6.17 31.19
C ASP A 474 17.86 -6.35 31.30
N GLY A 475 17.40 -7.54 30.93
CA GLY A 475 15.98 -7.90 30.82
C GLY A 475 15.18 -7.17 29.72
N GLY A 476 13.86 -7.34 29.78
CA GLY A 476 12.90 -6.71 28.87
C GLY A 476 12.58 -5.27 29.27
N VAL A 477 12.43 -4.38 28.27
CA VAL A 477 12.01 -2.98 28.46
C VAL A 477 10.48 -2.89 28.36
N PRO A 478 9.76 -2.56 29.45
CA PRO A 478 8.32 -2.36 29.40
C PRO A 478 7.97 -1.10 28.61
N PHE A 479 6.94 -1.20 27.76
CA PHE A 479 6.48 -0.10 26.93
C PHE A 479 4.94 -0.03 26.85
N CYS A 480 4.47 1.15 26.49
CA CYS A 480 3.12 1.40 25.99
C CYS A 480 3.23 2.24 24.71
N VAL A 481 2.40 1.96 23.72
CA VAL A 481 2.16 2.86 22.57
C VAL A 481 0.74 3.40 22.69
N ILE A 482 0.60 4.72 22.53
CA ILE A 482 -0.70 5.40 22.38
C ILE A 482 -0.75 5.95 20.95
N ASP A 483 -1.39 5.22 20.04
CA ASP A 483 -1.57 5.57 18.63
C ASP A 483 -2.90 6.28 18.41
N ALA A 484 -2.92 7.57 18.74
CA ALA A 484 -4.10 8.43 18.57
C ALA A 484 -4.16 8.94 17.13
N GLY A 485 -4.86 8.16 16.30
CA GLY A 485 -4.99 8.36 14.86
C GLY A 485 -6.26 9.11 14.45
N ALA A 486 -6.72 8.82 13.24
CA ALA A 486 -7.90 9.48 12.65
C ALA A 486 -9.25 8.83 13.04
N SER A 487 -9.27 7.50 13.22
CA SER A 487 -10.49 6.71 13.49
C SER A 487 -10.74 6.39 14.96
N GLU A 488 -9.68 6.38 15.77
CA GLU A 488 -9.64 5.89 17.16
C GLU A 488 -8.27 6.24 17.75
N ALA A 489 -8.09 5.98 19.05
CA ALA A 489 -6.77 5.88 19.66
C ALA A 489 -6.47 4.45 20.11
N GLY A 490 -5.46 3.82 19.51
CA GLY A 490 -4.96 2.50 19.91
C GLY A 490 -4.08 2.58 21.14
N ILE A 491 -4.19 1.60 22.04
CA ILE A 491 -3.33 1.47 23.23
C ILE A 491 -2.77 0.05 23.28
N ALA A 492 -1.45 -0.09 23.14
CA ALA A 492 -0.77 -1.39 23.17
C ALA A 492 0.35 -1.39 24.20
N PHE A 493 0.33 -2.34 25.14
CA PHE A 493 1.35 -2.53 26.16
C PHE A 493 2.20 -3.76 25.86
N GLY A 494 3.48 -3.76 26.22
CA GLY A 494 4.34 -4.93 26.01
C GLY A 494 5.74 -4.82 26.60
N LEU A 495 6.58 -5.78 26.23
CA LEU A 495 8.00 -5.86 26.54
C LEU A 495 8.80 -5.93 25.22
N LEU A 496 9.77 -5.03 25.05
CA LEU A 496 10.85 -5.21 24.08
C LEU A 496 11.95 -6.02 24.77
N ARG A 497 12.18 -7.25 24.33
CA ARG A 497 13.22 -8.15 24.88
C ARG A 497 14.16 -8.68 23.81
N SER A 498 15.27 -9.26 24.23
CA SER A 498 16.10 -10.12 23.38
C SER A 498 15.34 -11.39 22.96
N ALA A 499 15.72 -11.98 21.84
CA ALA A 499 15.15 -13.23 21.35
C ALA A 499 15.49 -14.42 22.28
N LYS A 500 14.49 -15.28 22.55
CA LYS A 500 14.68 -16.61 23.17
C LYS A 500 15.43 -17.52 22.19
N ALA A 501 16.08 -18.57 22.69
CA ALA A 501 16.93 -19.45 21.87
C ALA A 501 16.24 -20.01 20.59
N HIS A 502 14.95 -20.34 20.67
CA HIS A 502 14.18 -20.85 19.52
C HIS A 502 13.80 -19.76 18.49
N GLU A 503 13.78 -18.49 18.89
CA GLU A 503 13.54 -17.32 18.03
C GLU A 503 14.87 -16.86 17.38
N ALA A 504 15.98 -16.94 18.13
CA ALA A 504 17.32 -16.77 17.61
C ALA A 504 17.68 -17.81 16.54
N ALA A 505 17.22 -19.06 16.71
CA ALA A 505 17.29 -20.10 15.68
C ALA A 505 16.48 -19.78 14.40
N GLN A 506 15.51 -18.87 14.48
CA GLN A 506 14.75 -18.32 13.33
C GLN A 506 15.39 -17.03 12.77
N GLY A 507 16.55 -16.60 13.28
CA GLY A 507 17.28 -15.41 12.84
C GLY A 507 16.85 -14.10 13.50
N LEU A 508 16.03 -14.14 14.56
CA LEU A 508 15.59 -12.95 15.29
C LEU A 508 16.58 -12.60 16.42
N GLU A 509 16.84 -11.32 16.63
CA GLU A 509 17.70 -10.82 17.73
C GLU A 509 16.86 -10.24 18.87
N ARG A 510 15.68 -9.68 18.55
CA ARG A 510 14.78 -9.02 19.49
C ARG A 510 13.33 -9.40 19.20
N MET A 511 12.49 -9.30 20.23
CA MET A 511 11.04 -9.53 20.15
C MET A 511 10.27 -8.41 20.84
N VAL A 512 9.14 -8.05 20.23
CA VAL A 512 8.10 -7.21 20.80
C VAL A 512 6.96 -8.12 21.26
N GLU A 513 6.97 -8.53 22.52
CA GLU A 513 5.85 -9.24 23.14
C GLU A 513 4.82 -8.23 23.63
N TYR A 514 3.58 -8.31 23.16
CA TYR A 514 2.52 -7.38 23.55
C TYR A 514 1.31 -8.07 24.16
N LEU A 515 0.61 -7.37 25.05
CA LEU A 515 -0.65 -7.81 25.66
C LEU A 515 -1.81 -7.60 24.68
N ASP A 516 -2.97 -8.20 24.95
CA ASP A 516 -4.21 -7.94 24.18
C ASP A 516 -4.44 -6.42 24.05
N PRO A 517 -4.39 -5.83 22.83
CA PRO A 517 -4.47 -4.38 22.68
C PRO A 517 -5.84 -3.81 23.06
N ALA A 518 -5.83 -2.59 23.59
CA ALA A 518 -7.02 -1.80 23.85
C ALA A 518 -7.15 -0.65 22.83
N ALA A 519 -8.29 0.02 22.83
CA ALA A 519 -8.49 1.25 22.07
C ALA A 519 -9.57 2.12 22.70
N ILE A 520 -9.55 3.41 22.34
CA ILE A 520 -10.59 4.39 22.64
C ILE A 520 -11.27 4.71 21.30
N PRO A 521 -12.37 4.02 20.93
CA PRO A 521 -12.90 4.09 19.56
C PRO A 521 -13.35 5.48 19.15
N TRP A 522 -13.85 6.29 20.10
CA TRP A 522 -14.32 7.65 19.83
C TRP A 522 -13.19 8.70 19.74
N LEU A 523 -11.97 8.40 20.20
CA LEU A 523 -10.83 9.34 20.18
C LEU A 523 -10.04 9.28 18.86
N GLY A 524 -10.76 9.43 17.74
CA GLY A 524 -10.16 9.61 16.42
C GLY A 524 -10.22 11.06 15.99
N GLY A 525 -9.13 11.62 15.44
CA GLY A 525 -9.10 13.01 14.99
C GLY A 525 -10.26 13.39 14.05
N GLU A 526 -10.62 12.51 13.12
CA GLU A 526 -11.73 12.74 12.19
C GLU A 526 -13.12 12.60 12.84
N ARG A 527 -13.23 11.86 13.96
CA ARG A 527 -14.44 11.85 14.81
C ARG A 527 -14.55 13.12 15.63
N LEU A 528 -13.47 13.56 16.28
CA LEU A 528 -13.48 14.79 17.06
C LEU A 528 -13.83 15.99 16.19
N LEU A 529 -13.30 16.08 14.96
CA LEU A 529 -13.73 17.09 13.98
C LEU A 529 -15.21 16.99 13.62
N HIS A 530 -15.76 15.78 13.45
CA HIS A 530 -17.17 15.58 13.15
C HIS A 530 -18.08 16.02 14.31
N ARG A 531 -17.66 15.76 15.57
CA ARG A 531 -18.32 16.22 16.79
C ARG A 531 -18.22 17.74 16.98
N LEU A 532 -17.09 18.36 16.64
CA LEU A 532 -16.92 19.82 16.63
C LEU A 532 -17.80 20.49 15.56
N ALA A 533 -17.84 19.92 14.35
CA ALA A 533 -18.73 20.37 13.27
C ALA A 533 -20.20 20.28 13.68
N TYR A 534 -20.61 19.21 14.37
CA TYR A 534 -21.96 19.07 14.89
C TYR A 534 -22.30 20.11 15.95
N ARG A 535 -21.36 20.45 16.84
CA ARG A 535 -21.54 21.50 17.87
C ARG A 535 -21.69 22.89 17.26
N VAL A 536 -20.94 23.21 16.20
CA VAL A 536 -21.10 24.49 15.47
C VAL A 536 -22.41 24.51 14.65
N TYR A 537 -22.80 23.39 14.03
CA TYR A 537 -24.11 23.26 13.39
C TYR A 537 -25.25 23.45 14.41
N ALA A 538 -25.13 22.87 15.61
CA ALA A 538 -26.08 23.02 16.71
C ALA A 538 -26.19 24.48 17.20
N ALA A 539 -25.05 25.13 17.43
CA ALA A 539 -25.02 26.54 17.83
C ALA A 539 -25.55 27.49 16.74
N SER A 540 -25.61 27.03 15.49
CA SER A 540 -26.10 27.77 14.31
C SER A 540 -27.48 27.28 13.81
N GLN A 541 -28.23 26.52 14.63
CA GLN A 541 -29.45 25.80 14.22
C GLN A 541 -30.50 26.70 13.53
N ALA A 542 -30.61 27.98 13.92
CA ALA A 542 -31.54 28.93 13.30
C ALA A 542 -31.22 29.16 11.81
N GLU A 543 -29.98 29.56 11.51
CA GLU A 543 -29.49 29.81 10.14
C GLU A 543 -29.55 28.54 9.29
N MET A 544 -29.16 27.40 9.88
CA MET A 544 -29.17 26.07 9.24
C MET A 544 -30.58 25.61 8.89
N ARG A 545 -31.57 25.89 9.76
CA ARG A 545 -32.98 25.55 9.51
C ARG A 545 -33.59 26.46 8.45
N GLU A 546 -33.33 27.77 8.51
CA GLU A 546 -33.82 28.75 7.54
C GLU A 546 -33.34 28.42 6.12
N ARG A 547 -32.03 28.14 5.95
CA ARG A 547 -31.42 27.76 4.67
C ARG A 547 -31.52 26.26 4.37
N ARG A 548 -32.28 25.50 5.18
CA ARG A 548 -32.56 24.07 5.03
C ARG A 548 -31.30 23.21 4.79
N ILE A 549 -30.20 23.53 5.48
CA ILE A 549 -28.88 22.91 5.29
C ILE A 549 -28.89 21.47 5.84
N PRO A 550 -28.79 20.42 4.99
CA PRO A 550 -28.67 19.06 5.47
C PRO A 550 -27.27 18.80 6.04
N PHE A 551 -27.18 17.96 7.06
CA PHE A 551 -25.93 17.64 7.75
C PHE A 551 -25.93 16.17 8.21
N GLU A 552 -24.83 15.45 8.00
CA GLU A 552 -24.72 14.07 8.50
C GLU A 552 -24.28 14.06 9.97
N ARG A 553 -25.14 13.61 10.89
CA ARG A 553 -24.85 13.56 12.34
C ARG A 553 -23.70 12.56 12.67
N PRO A 554 -22.72 12.92 13.52
CA PRO A 554 -21.76 11.95 14.05
C PRO A 554 -22.47 10.91 14.94
N PRO A 555 -22.19 9.60 14.81
CA PRO A 555 -22.87 8.55 15.59
C PRO A 555 -22.86 8.78 17.11
N GLU A 556 -21.81 9.42 17.63
CA GLU A 556 -21.50 9.61 19.06
C GLU A 556 -22.30 10.73 19.76
N GLU A 557 -23.03 11.58 19.04
CA GLU A 557 -23.77 12.73 19.62
C GLU A 557 -25.29 12.57 19.39
N SER A 558 -26.11 12.91 20.39
CA SER A 558 -27.58 12.79 20.35
C SER A 558 -28.25 13.73 19.32
N PRO A 559 -29.41 13.38 18.72
CA PRO A 559 -30.14 14.27 17.81
C PRO A 559 -30.63 15.58 18.45
N LEU A 560 -30.57 16.69 17.69
CA LEU A 560 -31.07 18.02 18.07
C LEU A 560 -32.58 18.20 17.84
N GLY A 561 -33.42 17.44 18.55
CA GLY A 561 -34.89 17.63 18.58
C GLY A 561 -35.51 17.84 17.19
N ASP A 562 -36.23 18.95 17.00
CA ASP A 562 -36.95 19.31 15.77
C ASP A 562 -36.09 19.41 14.49
N ALA A 563 -34.75 19.38 14.57
CA ALA A 563 -33.86 19.37 13.40
C ALA A 563 -33.64 17.97 12.80
N GLU A 564 -34.25 16.91 13.33
CA GLU A 564 -34.12 15.54 12.82
C GLU A 564 -34.36 15.41 11.31
N ALA A 565 -35.28 16.19 10.75
CA ALA A 565 -35.59 16.24 9.32
C ALA A 565 -34.42 16.69 8.41
N LEU A 566 -33.36 17.30 8.95
CA LEU A 566 -32.15 17.71 8.21
C LEU A 566 -30.99 16.69 8.34
N PHE A 567 -31.11 15.67 9.19
CA PHE A 567 -30.07 14.68 9.45
C PHE A 567 -30.14 13.45 8.52
N ALA A 568 -30.53 13.65 7.26
CA ALA A 568 -30.64 12.60 6.26
C ALA A 568 -29.27 12.20 5.66
N PRO A 569 -28.96 10.91 5.47
CA PRO A 569 -27.69 10.45 4.88
C PRO A 569 -27.68 10.65 3.35
N SER A 570 -27.31 11.86 2.91
CA SER A 570 -27.14 12.24 1.50
C SER A 570 -25.69 12.66 1.18
N PRO A 571 -25.25 12.62 -0.11
CA PRO A 571 -23.95 13.15 -0.51
C PRO A 571 -23.73 14.61 -0.09
N ASP A 572 -24.77 15.43 -0.13
CA ASP A 572 -24.75 16.85 0.22
C ASP A 572 -24.65 17.07 1.74
N ALA A 573 -25.36 16.26 2.53
CA ALA A 573 -25.23 16.25 3.99
C ALA A 573 -23.80 15.92 4.44
N ARG A 574 -23.12 15.02 3.70
CA ARG A 574 -21.69 14.71 3.91
C ARG A 574 -20.79 15.84 3.47
N ALA A 575 -21.03 16.46 2.32
CA ALA A 575 -20.22 17.58 1.83
C ALA A 575 -20.28 18.79 2.77
N ASN A 576 -21.46 19.17 3.24
CA ASN A 576 -21.64 20.21 4.26
C ASN A 576 -20.91 19.87 5.57
N ALA A 577 -21.03 18.61 6.04
CA ALA A 577 -20.32 18.16 7.23
C ALA A 577 -18.78 18.20 7.05
N TRP A 578 -18.27 17.80 5.88
CA TRP A 578 -16.84 17.90 5.57
C TRP A 578 -16.34 19.33 5.44
N ALA A 579 -17.12 20.24 4.84
CA ALA A 579 -16.77 21.66 4.77
C ALA A 579 -16.62 22.27 6.18
N LEU A 580 -17.55 21.97 7.10
CA LEU A 580 -17.46 22.36 8.51
C LEU A 580 -16.28 21.69 9.24
N LYS A 581 -15.96 20.42 8.95
CA LYS A 581 -14.79 19.74 9.52
C LYS A 581 -13.47 20.37 9.08
N GLU A 582 -13.30 20.68 7.80
CA GLU A 582 -12.07 21.33 7.31
C GLU A 582 -11.94 22.77 7.82
N LEU A 583 -13.06 23.50 7.95
CA LEU A 583 -13.08 24.83 8.59
C LEU A 583 -12.62 24.80 10.06
N LEU A 584 -12.99 23.75 10.81
CA LEU A 584 -12.67 23.62 12.23
C LEU A 584 -11.37 22.85 12.52
N ARG A 585 -10.76 22.21 11.51
CA ARG A 585 -9.47 21.53 11.61
C ARG A 585 -8.36 22.36 12.28
N PRO A 586 -8.20 23.66 12.00
CA PRO A 586 -7.20 24.50 12.67
C PRO A 586 -7.36 24.54 14.19
N LEU A 587 -8.58 24.44 14.74
CA LEU A 587 -8.80 24.48 16.20
C LEU A 587 -8.35 23.18 16.89
N LEU A 588 -8.55 22.02 16.26
CA LEU A 588 -8.13 20.73 16.81
C LEU A 588 -6.61 20.52 16.67
N GLU A 589 -6.03 20.96 15.55
CA GLU A 589 -4.60 20.75 15.26
C GLU A 589 -3.71 21.88 15.82
N GLY A 590 -4.19 23.12 15.86
CA GLY A 590 -3.45 24.31 16.30
C GLY A 590 -3.97 25.01 17.57
N GLY A 591 -5.11 24.61 18.12
CA GLY A 591 -5.67 25.17 19.36
C GLY A 591 -6.59 26.39 19.17
N PRO A 592 -7.12 26.97 20.27
CA PRO A 592 -8.20 27.97 20.24
C PRO A 592 -7.85 29.30 19.55
N SER A 593 -6.56 29.62 19.43
CA SER A 593 -6.04 30.81 18.75
C SER A 593 -5.93 30.66 17.22
N ALA A 594 -6.14 29.46 16.67
CA ALA A 594 -6.00 29.24 15.24
C ALA A 594 -7.06 30.01 14.42
N PRO A 595 -6.70 30.58 13.25
CA PRO A 595 -7.64 31.32 12.41
C PRO A 595 -8.72 30.40 11.84
N VAL A 596 -9.98 30.84 11.94
CA VAL A 596 -11.18 30.17 11.44
C VAL A 596 -12.16 31.26 11.02
N ALA A 597 -12.84 31.08 9.88
CA ALA A 597 -13.87 32.01 9.41
C ALA A 597 -15.21 31.78 10.12
N GLU A 598 -15.90 32.87 10.44
CA GLU A 598 -17.19 32.86 11.16
C GLU A 598 -18.40 32.75 10.21
N GLN A 599 -18.15 32.42 8.94
CA GLN A 599 -19.17 32.13 7.93
C GLN A 599 -18.63 31.12 6.91
N LEU A 600 -19.51 30.31 6.32
CA LEU A 600 -19.17 29.27 5.36
C LEU A 600 -20.23 29.15 4.27
N ALA A 601 -19.83 28.91 3.02
CA ALA A 601 -20.75 28.55 1.95
C ALA A 601 -21.19 27.09 2.13
N LEU A 602 -22.49 26.86 2.30
CA LEU A 602 -23.12 25.54 2.46
C LEU A 602 -24.35 25.44 1.55
N VAL A 603 -24.67 24.23 1.10
CA VAL A 603 -25.76 23.99 0.14
C VAL A 603 -27.01 23.45 0.85
N GLY A 604 -28.17 24.01 0.52
CA GLY A 604 -29.48 23.61 1.06
C GLY A 604 -30.07 22.35 0.43
N LEU A 605 -31.19 21.86 0.99
CA LEU A 605 -31.98 20.75 0.43
C LEU A 605 -32.68 21.08 -0.91
N ASP A 606 -32.69 22.35 -1.31
CA ASP A 606 -33.10 22.87 -2.62
C ASP A 606 -31.96 22.84 -3.66
N GLY A 607 -30.71 22.63 -3.23
CA GLY A 607 -29.52 22.70 -4.07
C GLY A 607 -28.89 24.09 -4.15
N GLU A 608 -29.47 25.10 -3.50
CA GLU A 608 -28.93 26.47 -3.52
C GLU A 608 -27.73 26.63 -2.59
N SER A 609 -26.72 27.37 -3.04
CA SER A 609 -25.52 27.67 -2.24
C SER A 609 -25.69 28.97 -1.48
N SER A 610 -25.57 28.92 -0.16
CA SER A 610 -25.79 30.05 0.74
C SER A 610 -24.60 30.29 1.66
N VAL A 611 -24.25 31.56 1.90
CA VAL A 611 -23.29 31.91 2.95
C VAL A 611 -24.03 31.88 4.29
N VAL A 612 -23.62 30.95 5.15
CA VAL A 612 -24.22 30.70 6.46
C VAL A 612 -23.32 31.34 7.54
N PRO A 613 -23.83 32.30 8.34
CA PRO A 613 -23.14 32.75 9.55
C PRO A 613 -23.03 31.60 10.56
N LEU A 614 -21.89 31.47 11.23
CA LEU A 614 -21.60 30.36 12.14
C LEU A 614 -21.35 30.85 13.56
N SER A 615 -22.08 30.27 14.52
CA SER A 615 -21.87 30.50 15.95
C SER A 615 -20.71 29.62 16.45
N ILE A 616 -19.50 30.20 16.53
CA ILE A 616 -18.26 29.49 16.87
C ILE A 616 -17.75 29.96 18.25
N ASP A 617 -18.30 29.41 19.33
CA ASP A 617 -17.73 29.59 20.67
C ASP A 617 -16.41 28.81 20.81
N ARG A 618 -15.30 29.52 20.54
CA ARG A 618 -13.93 29.02 20.69
C ARG A 618 -13.63 28.51 22.10
N GLY A 619 -14.24 29.10 23.13
CA GLY A 619 -14.07 28.69 24.53
C GLY A 619 -14.73 27.34 24.80
N ALA A 620 -16.01 27.19 24.44
CA ALA A 620 -16.73 25.93 24.58
C ALA A 620 -16.14 24.80 23.72
N LEU A 621 -15.70 25.09 22.49
CA LEU A 621 -15.04 24.11 21.61
C LEU A 621 -13.68 23.68 22.18
N SER A 622 -12.86 24.61 22.69
CA SER A 622 -11.59 24.27 23.33
C SER A 622 -11.80 23.49 24.63
N GLY A 623 -12.80 23.84 25.43
CA GLY A 623 -13.18 23.11 26.64
C GLY A 623 -13.67 21.69 26.35
N ALA A 624 -14.36 21.48 25.21
CA ALA A 624 -14.75 20.14 24.76
C ALA A 624 -13.54 19.27 24.38
N ILE A 625 -12.56 19.83 23.66
CA ILE A 625 -11.31 19.14 23.31
C ILE A 625 -10.52 18.77 24.56
N ASP A 626 -10.36 19.71 25.50
CA ASP A 626 -9.67 19.47 26.78
C ASP A 626 -10.38 18.41 27.64
N GLY A 627 -11.72 18.38 27.62
CA GLY A 627 -12.52 17.34 28.26
C GLY A 627 -12.28 15.96 27.65
N TRP A 628 -12.46 15.82 26.34
CA TRP A 628 -12.22 14.57 25.61
C TRP A 628 -10.79 14.03 25.78
N PHE A 629 -9.78 14.90 25.91
CA PHE A 629 -8.42 14.50 26.23
C PHE A 629 -8.29 13.94 27.65
N ARG A 630 -8.94 14.54 28.66
CA ARG A 630 -8.94 14.02 30.04
C ARG A 630 -9.70 12.69 30.14
N ASP A 631 -10.88 12.60 29.54
CA ASP A 631 -11.68 11.37 29.47
C ASP A 631 -10.86 10.20 28.91
N ALA A 632 -10.10 10.46 27.83
CA ALA A 632 -9.22 9.48 27.21
C ALA A 632 -8.01 9.10 28.08
N ILE A 633 -7.44 10.07 28.78
CA ILE A 633 -6.32 9.87 29.70
C ILE A 633 -6.73 8.99 30.89
N ASP A 634 -7.95 9.16 31.42
CA ASP A 634 -8.45 8.30 32.50
C ASP A 634 -8.77 6.87 32.02
N VAL A 635 -9.23 6.68 30.78
CA VAL A 635 -9.32 5.34 30.16
C VAL A 635 -7.93 4.72 29.99
N PHE A 636 -6.93 5.50 29.54
CA PHE A 636 -5.54 5.03 29.48
C PHE A 636 -5.02 4.60 30.87
N ARG A 637 -5.29 5.37 31.94
CA ARG A 637 -4.87 5.03 33.31
C ARG A 637 -5.49 3.72 33.81
N GLN A 638 -6.73 3.42 33.45
CA GLN A 638 -7.39 2.14 33.77
C GLN A 638 -6.67 0.96 33.09
N HIS A 639 -6.35 1.08 31.79
CA HIS A 639 -5.59 0.04 31.09
C HIS A 639 -4.13 -0.09 31.59
N LEU A 640 -3.48 1.03 31.93
CA LEU A 640 -2.12 1.06 32.49
C LEU A 640 -2.02 0.23 33.76
N ALA A 641 -2.97 0.37 34.70
CA ALA A 641 -2.98 -0.39 35.95
C ALA A 641 -3.03 -1.91 35.71
N GLY A 642 -3.90 -2.37 34.79
CA GLY A 642 -3.98 -3.78 34.41
C GLY A 642 -2.77 -4.28 33.60
N ALA A 643 -2.08 -3.40 32.88
CA ALA A 643 -0.87 -3.75 32.13
C ALA A 643 0.35 -3.89 33.05
N VAL A 644 0.57 -2.98 34.00
CA VAL A 644 1.77 -3.03 34.87
C VAL A 644 1.75 -4.19 35.87
N ALA A 645 0.59 -4.80 36.14
CA ALA A 645 0.51 -6.11 36.80
C ALA A 645 1.26 -7.19 35.98
N LYS A 646 1.09 -7.16 34.65
CA LYS A 646 1.59 -8.17 33.70
C LYS A 646 2.98 -7.90 33.13
N ILE A 647 3.41 -6.64 33.04
CA ILE A 647 4.72 -6.26 32.45
C ILE A 647 5.59 -5.34 33.33
N GLY A 648 5.11 -4.92 34.50
CA GLY A 648 5.90 -4.16 35.47
C GLY A 648 6.90 -5.02 36.22
N ARG A 649 7.94 -4.39 36.77
CA ARG A 649 8.96 -5.00 37.64
C ARG A 649 8.62 -4.74 39.12
N GLU A 650 9.43 -5.26 40.04
CA GLU A 650 9.42 -4.87 41.47
C GLU A 650 10.69 -4.06 41.78
N PRO A 651 10.70 -3.16 42.79
CA PRO A 651 9.58 -2.80 43.67
C PRO A 651 8.69 -1.68 43.10
N ASP A 652 9.06 -1.10 41.95
CA ASP A 652 8.27 -0.09 41.24
C ASP A 652 7.81 -0.64 39.87
N PRO A 653 6.50 -0.93 39.70
CA PRO A 653 5.97 -1.50 38.45
C PRO A 653 5.93 -0.50 37.28
N TYR A 654 6.26 0.78 37.52
CA TYR A 654 6.41 1.81 36.49
C TYR A 654 7.87 2.06 36.08
N GLN A 655 8.84 1.47 36.79
CA GLN A 655 10.26 1.74 36.59
C GLN A 655 10.72 1.43 35.16
N GLY A 656 11.24 2.44 34.47
CA GLY A 656 11.75 2.31 33.10
C GLY A 656 10.68 2.17 32.01
N LEU A 657 9.38 2.25 32.34
CA LEU A 657 8.27 2.19 31.40
C LEU A 657 8.38 3.27 30.32
N ARG A 658 8.30 2.86 29.05
CA ARG A 658 8.41 3.74 27.88
C ARG A 658 7.04 3.98 27.27
N ILE A 659 6.46 5.17 27.44
CA ILE A 659 5.24 5.54 26.73
C ILE A 659 5.65 6.22 25.43
N LEU A 660 5.20 5.67 24.30
CA LEU A 660 5.52 6.14 22.95
C LEU A 660 4.25 6.74 22.34
N LEU A 661 4.21 8.06 22.15
CA LEU A 661 3.08 8.69 21.45
C LEU A 661 3.20 8.49 19.94
N ALA A 662 2.10 8.07 19.32
CA ALA A 662 1.94 7.88 17.89
C ALA A 662 0.62 8.49 17.38
N GLY A 663 0.49 8.56 16.06
CA GLY A 663 -0.66 9.15 15.39
C GLY A 663 -0.72 10.69 15.50
N ARG A 664 -1.38 11.34 14.53
CA ARG A 664 -1.42 12.80 14.44
C ARG A 664 -2.16 13.47 15.61
N LEU A 665 -3.19 12.84 16.17
CA LEU A 665 -3.89 13.37 17.35
C LEU A 665 -3.04 13.17 18.61
N GLY A 666 -2.29 12.08 18.73
CA GLY A 666 -1.35 11.84 19.83
C GLY A 666 -0.18 12.84 19.85
N MET A 667 0.15 13.41 18.69
CA MET A 667 1.13 14.48 18.58
C MET A 667 0.63 15.86 19.00
N ASN A 668 -0.69 16.05 19.22
CA ASN A 668 -1.26 17.32 19.70
C ASN A 668 -0.53 17.78 21.00
N PRO A 669 -0.02 19.03 21.07
CA PRO A 669 0.72 19.52 22.23
C PRO A 669 -0.04 19.42 23.56
N ARG A 670 -1.34 19.70 23.54
CA ARG A 670 -2.21 19.74 24.72
C ARG A 670 -2.57 18.34 25.22
N PHE A 671 -2.84 17.39 24.33
CA PHE A 671 -3.02 15.99 24.73
C PHE A 671 -1.77 15.44 25.44
N ALA A 672 -0.59 15.70 24.88
CA ALA A 672 0.67 15.25 25.45
C ALA A 672 1.05 15.96 26.77
N GLU A 673 0.69 17.24 26.93
CA GLU A 673 0.82 18.00 28.19
C GLU A 673 -0.06 17.40 29.29
N LEU A 674 -1.36 17.22 29.00
CA LEU A 674 -2.32 16.65 29.94
C LEU A 674 -1.93 15.21 30.35
N LEU A 675 -1.45 14.40 29.39
CA LEU A 675 -0.96 13.06 29.68
C LEU A 675 0.28 13.10 30.58
N ALA A 676 1.28 13.91 30.25
CA ALA A 676 2.51 14.03 31.03
C ALA A 676 2.23 14.45 32.48
N GLY A 677 1.22 15.31 32.70
CA GLY A 677 0.79 15.76 34.03
C GLY A 677 0.16 14.68 34.93
N VAL A 678 -0.13 13.48 34.42
CA VAL A 678 -0.71 12.37 35.21
C VAL A 678 0.16 11.11 35.25
N LEU A 679 1.35 11.12 34.63
CA LEU A 679 2.23 9.94 34.63
C LEU A 679 2.88 9.72 36.00
N PRO A 680 3.00 8.46 36.46
CA PRO A 680 3.84 8.11 37.61
C PRO A 680 5.31 8.52 37.40
N ALA A 681 6.04 8.64 38.51
CA ALA A 681 7.49 8.82 38.48
C ALA A 681 8.18 7.65 37.74
N GLY A 682 9.40 7.88 37.23
CA GLY A 682 10.19 6.87 36.51
C GLY A 682 9.74 6.57 35.07
N VAL A 683 8.48 6.84 34.73
CA VAL A 683 7.93 6.69 33.36
C VAL A 683 8.55 7.71 32.41
N GLN A 684 8.93 7.28 31.20
CA GLN A 684 9.52 8.16 30.19
C GLN A 684 8.60 8.27 28.96
N LEU A 685 8.06 9.48 28.74
CA LEU A 685 7.20 9.83 27.62
C LEU A 685 8.03 10.25 26.40
N HIS A 686 8.10 9.38 25.41
CA HIS A 686 8.71 9.65 24.11
C HIS A 686 7.67 10.23 23.15
N ARG A 687 8.03 11.34 22.51
CA ARG A 687 7.21 12.03 21.51
C ARG A 687 7.95 12.03 20.18
N PHE A 688 7.24 11.73 19.10
CA PHE A 688 7.79 11.86 17.75
C PHE A 688 8.16 13.32 17.47
N LYS A 689 9.27 13.59 16.77
CA LYS A 689 9.53 14.93 16.24
C LYS A 689 9.14 14.96 14.78
N GLU A 690 8.00 15.56 14.48
CA GLU A 690 7.58 15.81 13.09
C GLU A 690 8.67 16.59 12.33
N PRO A 691 8.97 16.21 11.08
CA PRO A 691 9.98 16.87 10.27
C PRO A 691 9.56 18.30 9.91
N ASP A 692 10.53 19.21 9.86
CA ASP A 692 10.32 20.53 9.30
C ASP A 692 10.19 20.49 7.76
N LYS A 693 9.87 21.63 7.16
CA LYS A 693 9.65 21.75 5.71
C LYS A 693 10.93 21.61 4.86
N ALA A 694 12.11 21.60 5.45
CA ALA A 694 13.38 21.38 4.73
C ALA A 694 13.79 19.89 4.76
N ASN A 695 13.49 19.16 5.82
CA ASN A 695 13.87 17.75 5.98
C ASN A 695 12.87 16.78 5.33
N LEU A 696 12.80 16.79 4.00
CA LEU A 696 11.88 15.94 3.21
C LEU A 696 12.16 14.42 3.32
N GLY A 697 13.34 14.03 3.81
CA GLY A 697 13.75 12.62 3.95
C GLY A 697 13.49 12.01 5.32
N ALA A 698 13.20 12.81 6.35
CA ALA A 698 12.81 12.29 7.66
C ALA A 698 11.32 11.93 7.67
N PRO A 699 10.92 10.75 8.18
CA PRO A 699 9.52 10.33 8.21
C PRO A 699 8.67 11.17 9.18
N THR A 700 7.37 11.28 8.91
CA THR A 700 6.34 11.70 9.91
C THR A 700 5.99 10.55 10.85
N VAL A 701 5.25 10.80 11.93
CA VAL A 701 4.77 9.78 12.87
C VAL A 701 3.96 8.68 12.18
N LYS A 702 3.19 9.04 11.13
CA LYS A 702 2.40 8.12 10.32
C LYS A 702 3.28 7.29 9.38
N MET A 703 4.31 7.91 8.79
CA MET A 703 5.29 7.17 7.97
C MET A 703 6.11 6.17 8.80
N ALA A 704 6.40 6.50 10.06
CA ALA A 704 7.11 5.61 10.98
C ALA A 704 6.37 4.28 11.23
N THR A 705 5.04 4.29 11.29
CA THR A 705 4.21 3.07 11.38
C THR A 705 4.43 2.15 10.19
N ALA A 706 4.42 2.67 8.97
CA ALA A 706 4.70 1.88 7.76
C ALA A 706 6.15 1.35 7.72
N LEU A 707 7.13 2.17 8.15
CA LEU A 707 8.53 1.73 8.28
C LEU A 707 8.72 0.61 9.30
N GLY A 708 7.93 0.60 10.38
CA GLY A 708 7.96 -0.47 11.37
C GLY A 708 7.33 -1.77 10.88
N ALA A 709 6.21 -1.68 10.14
CA ALA A 709 5.63 -2.82 9.44
C ALA A 709 6.58 -3.40 8.36
N LEU A 710 7.37 -2.53 7.71
CA LEU A 710 8.44 -2.95 6.79
C LEU A 710 9.61 -3.61 7.56
N SER A 711 9.99 -3.05 8.71
CA SER A 711 11.05 -3.60 9.58
C SER A 711 10.70 -5.02 10.07
N LEU A 712 9.42 -5.29 10.42
CA LEU A 712 8.88 -6.62 10.75
C LEU A 712 8.90 -7.65 9.59
N ARG A 713 9.50 -7.30 8.45
CA ARG A 713 9.72 -8.18 7.28
C ARG A 713 11.17 -8.24 6.80
N PHE A 714 12.07 -7.40 7.33
CA PHE A 714 13.46 -7.29 6.86
C PHE A 714 14.52 -7.17 7.97
N ASP A 715 14.17 -6.63 9.14
CA ASP A 715 15.05 -6.53 10.30
C ASP A 715 14.94 -7.80 11.18
N ARG A 716 15.95 -8.05 12.02
CA ARG A 716 15.97 -9.17 12.99
C ARG A 716 15.12 -8.90 14.24
N ILE A 717 13.89 -8.44 14.05
CA ILE A 717 12.93 -8.16 15.11
C ILE A 717 11.56 -8.74 14.77
N GLY A 718 11.03 -9.57 15.66
CA GLY A 718 9.66 -10.09 15.56
C GLY A 718 8.70 -9.37 16.52
N ALA A 719 7.41 -9.62 16.34
CA ALA A 719 6.37 -9.19 17.26
C ALA A 719 5.35 -10.31 17.45
N ALA A 720 4.88 -10.51 18.69
CA ALA A 720 3.94 -11.57 19.04
C ALA A 720 3.00 -11.12 20.17
N LEU A 721 1.73 -11.52 20.07
CA LEU A 721 0.81 -11.45 21.21
C LEU A 721 1.29 -12.43 22.29
N ARG A 722 1.42 -11.97 23.52
CA ARG A 722 1.84 -12.81 24.66
C ARG A 722 0.80 -13.89 24.92
N ALA A 723 1.20 -15.15 24.76
CA ALA A 723 0.34 -16.30 25.01
C ALA A 723 -0.04 -16.43 26.49
N GLU A 724 0.89 -16.09 27.39
CA GLU A 724 0.63 -16.06 28.83
C GLU A 724 -0.22 -14.85 29.24
N LYS A 725 -1.27 -15.10 30.02
CA LYS A 725 -2.25 -14.09 30.45
C LYS A 725 -2.26 -13.84 31.96
N ARG A 726 -1.58 -14.68 32.76
CA ARG A 726 -1.21 -14.44 34.17
C ARG A 726 -0.29 -13.22 34.29
N ASP A 727 -0.17 -12.69 35.50
CA ASP A 727 0.75 -11.60 35.81
C ASP A 727 2.22 -12.04 35.72
N ALA A 728 3.16 -11.09 35.68
CA ALA A 728 4.59 -11.39 35.60
C ALA A 728 5.07 -12.20 36.81
N PHE A 729 5.98 -13.14 36.57
CA PHE A 729 6.79 -13.72 37.64
C PHE A 729 7.80 -12.66 38.10
N ARG A 730 7.81 -12.35 39.40
CA ARG A 730 8.50 -11.16 39.95
C ARG A 730 9.76 -11.48 40.76
N TYR A 731 10.24 -12.72 40.65
CA TYR A 731 11.28 -13.27 41.52
C TYR A 731 12.44 -13.86 40.73
N ARG A 732 13.63 -13.79 41.35
CA ARG A 732 14.80 -14.60 41.04
C ARG A 732 14.77 -15.80 41.99
N VAL A 733 14.83 -17.03 41.46
CA VAL A 733 14.71 -18.26 42.25
C VAL A 733 15.71 -19.32 41.77
N GLY A 734 16.45 -19.93 42.70
CA GLY A 734 17.44 -20.94 42.39
C GLY A 734 18.15 -21.47 43.62
N ARG A 735 19.48 -21.58 43.56
CA ARG A 735 20.31 -22.17 44.63
C ARG A 735 21.66 -21.48 44.80
N ALA A 736 22.31 -21.73 45.93
CA ALA A 736 23.70 -21.35 46.13
C ALA A 736 24.62 -22.10 45.15
N ARG A 737 25.49 -21.36 44.44
CA ARG A 737 26.55 -21.91 43.60
C ARG A 737 27.75 -20.96 43.62
N HIS A 738 28.94 -21.47 43.92
CA HIS A 738 30.18 -20.67 44.03
C HIS A 738 30.10 -19.45 44.98
N GLY A 739 29.17 -19.46 45.94
CA GLY A 739 28.91 -18.34 46.87
C GLY A 739 27.81 -17.36 46.43
N GLN A 740 27.30 -17.50 45.21
CA GLN A 740 26.27 -16.62 44.63
C GLN A 740 24.91 -17.32 44.50
N LEU A 741 23.84 -16.54 44.37
CA LEU A 741 22.55 -17.00 43.90
C LEU A 741 22.67 -17.34 42.40
N ALA A 742 22.58 -18.62 42.06
CA ALA A 742 22.47 -19.07 40.68
C ALA A 742 21.01 -19.31 40.33
N ASP A 743 20.47 -18.41 39.51
CA ASP A 743 19.07 -18.39 39.10
C ASP A 743 18.71 -19.58 38.20
N VAL A 744 17.46 -20.04 38.34
CA VAL A 744 16.83 -21.10 37.54
C VAL A 744 15.46 -20.63 37.05
N LEU A 745 14.74 -19.88 37.88
CA LEU A 745 13.60 -19.04 37.48
C LEU A 745 13.99 -17.56 37.60
N ASP A 746 13.49 -16.76 36.68
CA ASP A 746 13.74 -15.34 36.50
C ASP A 746 12.47 -14.69 35.88
N PRO A 747 12.33 -13.35 35.80
CA PRO A 747 11.12 -12.72 35.25
C PRO A 747 10.78 -13.04 33.78
N SER A 748 11.70 -13.64 33.00
CA SER A 748 11.43 -14.12 31.63
C SER A 748 10.98 -15.59 31.57
N VAL A 749 10.81 -16.25 32.72
CA VAL A 749 10.36 -17.64 32.83
C VAL A 749 8.98 -17.86 32.20
N ASP A 750 8.85 -18.94 31.44
CA ASP A 750 7.56 -19.49 31.02
C ASP A 750 7.00 -20.36 32.16
N TYR A 751 5.73 -20.16 32.52
CA TYR A 751 5.08 -20.92 33.59
C TYR A 751 4.91 -22.41 33.24
N ASP A 752 4.70 -23.22 34.29
CA ASP A 752 4.36 -24.64 34.32
C ASP A 752 5.41 -25.61 33.73
N ALA A 753 6.44 -25.09 33.04
CA ALA A 753 7.57 -25.83 32.48
C ALA A 753 8.68 -26.12 33.53
N TRP A 754 9.12 -27.38 33.62
CA TRP A 754 10.18 -27.80 34.55
C TRP A 754 11.58 -27.41 34.07
N ARG A 755 12.42 -26.90 34.99
CA ARG A 755 13.83 -26.56 34.75
C ARG A 755 14.73 -27.31 35.74
N GLU A 756 15.80 -27.95 35.26
CA GLU A 756 16.74 -28.67 36.12
C GLU A 756 17.55 -27.68 36.98
N MET A 757 17.36 -27.74 38.30
CA MET A 757 18.18 -26.96 39.25
C MET A 757 19.53 -27.63 39.51
N GLY A 758 19.59 -28.96 39.51
CA GLY A 758 20.81 -29.76 39.66
C GLY A 758 20.57 -31.13 40.29
N ALA A 759 21.61 -31.76 40.84
CA ALA A 759 21.47 -33.02 41.58
C ALA A 759 20.91 -32.80 43.00
N CYS A 760 20.05 -33.71 43.46
CA CYS A 760 19.56 -33.76 44.83
C CYS A 760 20.59 -34.46 45.72
N LEU A 761 21.19 -33.73 46.66
CA LEU A 761 22.28 -34.22 47.53
C LEU A 761 21.86 -34.44 49.00
N LYS A 762 20.65 -34.03 49.38
CA LYS A 762 20.14 -34.07 50.76
C LYS A 762 18.63 -34.36 50.75
N PRO A 763 18.07 -35.03 51.78
CA PRO A 763 16.62 -35.25 51.90
C PRO A 763 15.79 -33.95 52.08
N GLU A 764 16.44 -32.90 52.58
CA GLU A 764 15.91 -31.55 52.70
C GLU A 764 16.79 -30.61 51.86
N ILE A 765 16.15 -29.75 51.08
CA ILE A 765 16.82 -28.78 50.21
C ILE A 765 16.43 -27.35 50.58
N GLU A 766 17.33 -26.42 50.30
CA GLU A 766 17.06 -24.98 50.36
C GLU A 766 16.81 -24.46 48.94
N VAL A 767 15.68 -23.77 48.76
CA VAL A 767 15.36 -22.95 47.59
C VAL A 767 15.68 -21.51 47.97
N LEU A 768 16.60 -20.88 47.25
CA LEU A 768 16.94 -19.47 47.45
C LEU A 768 16.09 -18.60 46.52
N PHE A 769 15.59 -17.48 47.03
CA PHE A 769 14.82 -16.54 46.22
C PHE A 769 14.93 -15.09 46.70
N MET A 770 14.75 -14.15 45.78
CA MET A 770 14.61 -12.72 46.07
C MET A 770 13.67 -12.06 45.06
N ALA A 771 13.15 -10.86 45.38
CA ALA A 771 12.46 -10.03 44.40
C ALA A 771 13.43 -9.62 43.28
N ALA A 772 12.95 -9.54 42.04
CA ALA A 772 13.77 -9.25 40.86
C ALA A 772 14.04 -7.75 40.66
N GLU A 773 14.52 -7.09 41.72
CA GLU A 773 14.83 -5.65 41.77
C GLU A 773 16.20 -5.31 41.15
N ASP A 774 17.04 -6.33 40.97
CA ASP A 774 18.45 -6.27 40.62
C ASP A 774 18.78 -7.47 39.72
N GLU A 775 19.42 -7.25 38.56
CA GLU A 775 19.84 -8.31 37.62
C GLU A 775 21.34 -8.68 37.77
N GLY A 776 22.07 -8.06 38.70
CA GLY A 776 23.48 -8.36 38.94
C GLY A 776 23.74 -9.72 39.61
N GLU A 777 25.02 -10.08 39.77
CA GLU A 777 25.43 -11.22 40.59
C GLU A 777 25.22 -10.90 42.08
N VAL A 778 24.37 -11.67 42.77
CA VAL A 778 24.03 -11.47 44.19
C VAL A 778 24.60 -12.62 45.02
N ALA A 779 25.16 -12.32 46.20
CA ALA A 779 25.69 -13.33 47.11
C ALA A 779 24.57 -14.21 47.71
N ALA A 780 24.82 -15.50 47.90
CA ALA A 780 23.82 -16.45 48.42
C ALA A 780 23.42 -16.20 49.89
N ASP A 781 24.13 -15.30 50.57
CA ASP A 781 23.95 -14.82 51.93
C ASP A 781 23.66 -13.30 52.02
N ASP A 782 23.41 -12.63 50.90
CA ASP A 782 22.90 -11.25 50.86
C ASP A 782 21.57 -11.15 51.64
N PRO A 783 21.35 -10.15 52.51
CA PRO A 783 20.13 -10.00 53.29
C PRO A 783 18.81 -9.94 52.49
N ARG A 784 18.87 -9.65 51.17
CA ARG A 784 17.73 -9.70 50.25
C ARG A 784 17.34 -11.12 49.86
N VAL A 785 18.26 -12.08 49.95
CA VAL A 785 18.05 -13.48 49.56
C VAL A 785 17.41 -14.27 50.70
N ARG A 786 16.16 -14.66 50.47
CA ARG A 786 15.34 -15.47 51.38
C ARG A 786 15.47 -16.96 51.02
N ARG A 787 15.08 -17.82 51.97
CA ARG A 787 15.20 -19.28 51.84
C ARG A 787 13.87 -19.94 52.19
N ALA A 788 13.47 -20.92 51.38
CA ALA A 788 12.40 -21.86 51.66
C ALA A 788 13.01 -23.28 51.74
N VAL A 789 12.49 -24.13 52.64
CA VAL A 789 13.01 -25.49 52.84
C VAL A 789 11.97 -26.51 52.38
N CYS A 790 12.36 -27.42 51.48
CA CYS A 790 11.50 -28.48 50.98
C CYS A 790 12.03 -29.85 51.42
N ALA A 791 11.22 -30.59 52.19
CA ALA A 791 11.56 -31.94 52.65
C ALA A 791 11.11 -32.98 51.61
N LEU A 792 11.98 -33.23 50.63
CA LEU A 792 11.75 -34.19 49.53
C LEU A 792 11.90 -35.65 49.98
N GLY A 793 12.59 -35.91 51.10
CA GLY A 793 12.77 -37.24 51.66
C GLY A 793 13.99 -37.99 51.11
N ARG A 794 14.28 -39.17 51.66
CA ARG A 794 15.53 -39.90 51.37
C ARG A 794 15.60 -40.42 49.94
N ASP A 795 14.47 -40.85 49.39
CA ASP A 795 14.37 -41.46 48.06
C ASP A 795 14.55 -40.43 46.93
N ALA A 796 14.52 -39.13 47.25
CA ALA A 796 14.86 -38.04 46.34
C ALA A 796 16.38 -37.90 46.12
N VAL A 797 17.23 -38.41 47.03
CA VAL A 797 18.69 -38.22 46.96
C VAL A 797 19.28 -39.04 45.80
N GLY A 798 20.13 -38.40 45.00
CA GLY A 798 20.68 -38.96 43.77
C GLY A 798 19.85 -38.69 42.51
N GLN A 799 18.59 -38.26 42.64
CA GLN A 799 17.78 -37.79 41.51
C GLN A 799 18.17 -36.36 41.09
N ARG A 800 17.55 -35.83 40.03
CA ARG A 800 17.64 -34.41 39.70
C ARG A 800 16.52 -33.62 40.36
N LEU A 801 16.86 -32.45 40.89
CA LEU A 801 15.94 -31.41 41.34
C LEU A 801 15.44 -30.63 40.13
N TYR A 802 14.12 -30.50 40.04
CA TYR A 802 13.45 -29.63 39.07
C TYR A 802 12.62 -28.58 39.80
N ILE A 803 12.55 -27.38 39.21
CA ILE A 803 11.73 -26.27 39.67
C ILE A 803 10.97 -25.67 38.50
N ARG A 804 9.73 -25.21 38.74
CA ARG A 804 8.90 -24.48 37.78
C ARG A 804 8.20 -23.30 38.46
N ALA A 805 7.93 -22.23 37.73
CA ALA A 805 6.97 -21.22 38.18
C ALA A 805 5.55 -21.73 37.91
N VAL A 806 4.59 -21.51 38.82
CA VAL A 806 3.15 -21.82 38.58
C VAL A 806 2.25 -20.60 38.77
N GLY A 807 2.74 -19.54 39.42
CA GLY A 807 2.07 -18.24 39.52
C GLY A 807 3.02 -17.10 39.91
N PRO A 808 2.55 -15.84 39.92
CA PRO A 808 3.39 -14.63 40.00
C PRO A 808 4.38 -14.57 41.17
N ALA A 809 4.01 -15.20 42.29
CA ALA A 809 4.82 -15.39 43.49
C ALA A 809 4.83 -16.85 43.97
N ARG A 810 4.67 -17.83 43.08
CA ARG A 810 4.63 -19.26 43.44
C ARG A 810 5.44 -20.12 42.49
N ALA A 811 6.33 -20.93 43.07
CA ALA A 811 7.10 -21.95 42.37
C ALA A 811 6.75 -23.34 42.91
N GLU A 812 6.93 -24.38 42.09
CA GLU A 812 6.86 -25.78 42.53
C GLU A 812 8.22 -26.46 42.35
N VAL A 813 8.56 -27.35 43.27
CA VAL A 813 9.84 -28.08 43.31
C VAL A 813 9.59 -29.57 43.45
N SER A 814 10.25 -30.37 42.63
CA SER A 814 10.12 -31.84 42.62
C SER A 814 11.40 -32.53 42.16
N VAL A 815 11.36 -33.85 42.00
CA VAL A 815 12.48 -34.69 41.53
C VAL A 815 12.12 -35.56 40.33
N GLY A 816 13.11 -35.80 39.48
CA GLY A 816 12.98 -36.65 38.30
C GLY A 816 14.30 -37.24 37.80
N PRO A 817 14.25 -38.07 36.73
CA PRO A 817 15.42 -38.68 36.12
C PRO A 817 16.28 -37.66 35.35
N PRO A 818 17.60 -37.87 35.22
CA PRO A 818 18.47 -36.99 34.44
C PRO A 818 18.01 -36.82 32.98
N GLY A 819 17.83 -35.57 32.55
CA GLY A 819 17.40 -35.26 31.17
C GLY A 819 15.92 -35.51 30.87
N GLY A 820 15.10 -35.82 31.89
CA GLY A 820 13.64 -35.89 31.78
C GLY A 820 12.96 -34.76 32.55
N GLU A 821 11.76 -35.04 33.06
CA GLU A 821 10.98 -34.19 33.98
C GLU A 821 10.44 -35.04 35.15
N PRO A 822 9.99 -34.43 36.26
CA PRO A 822 9.31 -35.14 37.34
C PRO A 822 8.06 -35.90 36.86
N SER A 823 7.86 -37.12 37.36
CA SER A 823 6.61 -37.86 37.15
C SER A 823 5.48 -37.24 37.98
N ALA A 824 4.21 -37.36 37.53
CA ALA A 824 3.05 -36.86 38.28
C ALA A 824 2.98 -37.39 39.73
N SER A 825 3.43 -38.63 39.97
CA SER A 825 3.52 -39.26 41.30
C SER A 825 4.76 -38.89 42.12
N ALA A 826 5.62 -37.99 41.63
CA ALA A 826 6.80 -37.55 42.36
C ALA A 826 6.42 -36.63 43.53
N VAL A 827 7.28 -36.58 44.56
CA VAL A 827 7.12 -35.64 45.67
C VAL A 827 7.23 -34.21 45.16
N CYS A 828 6.19 -33.41 45.36
CA CYS A 828 6.15 -32.00 44.95
C CYS A 828 5.94 -31.09 46.18
N TRP A 829 6.51 -29.90 46.13
CA TRP A 829 6.35 -28.84 47.12
C TRP A 829 6.06 -27.52 46.42
N SER A 830 4.98 -26.84 46.83
CA SER A 830 4.66 -25.47 46.45
C SER A 830 5.37 -24.50 47.39
N VAL A 831 6.18 -23.59 46.83
CA VAL A 831 6.85 -22.51 47.55
C VAL A 831 6.18 -21.19 47.24
N ASP A 832 5.71 -20.51 48.28
CA ASP A 832 5.19 -19.15 48.22
C ASP A 832 6.33 -18.14 48.45
N LEU A 833 6.57 -17.29 47.45
CA LEU A 833 7.75 -16.40 47.39
C LEU A 833 7.51 -15.05 48.10
N GLN A 834 6.28 -14.76 48.53
CA GLN A 834 5.98 -13.60 49.39
C GLN A 834 6.23 -13.92 50.87
N SER A 835 5.84 -15.12 51.33
CA SER A 835 5.99 -15.58 52.71
C SER A 835 7.27 -16.37 52.95
N GLY A 836 7.77 -17.11 51.96
CA GLY A 836 8.79 -18.15 52.13
C GLY A 836 8.24 -19.47 52.67
N ALA A 837 6.92 -19.60 52.80
CA ALA A 837 6.29 -20.86 53.18
C ALA A 837 6.45 -21.90 52.07
N ALA A 838 6.75 -23.14 52.46
CA ALA A 838 6.79 -24.29 51.58
C ALA A 838 5.77 -25.33 52.09
N GLU A 839 4.86 -25.74 51.21
CA GLU A 839 3.81 -26.71 51.50
C GLU A 839 3.93 -27.91 50.56
N LYS A 840 3.85 -29.12 51.10
CA LYS A 840 3.87 -30.34 50.28
C LYS A 840 2.54 -30.46 49.54
N THR A 841 2.58 -30.41 48.21
CA THR A 841 1.40 -30.64 47.37
C THR A 841 1.09 -32.15 47.29
N SER A 842 -0.20 -32.49 47.24
CA SER A 842 -0.66 -33.83 46.85
C SER A 842 -0.54 -33.96 45.34
N GLY A 843 0.30 -34.90 44.88
CA GLY A 843 0.32 -35.35 43.48
C GLY A 843 -0.82 -36.30 43.15
#